data_AF-A0A812YRT6-F1
#
_entry.id   AF-A0A812YRT6-F1
#
_cell.length_a   1.000
_cell.length_b   1.000
_cell.length_c   1.000
_cell.angle_alpha   90.00
_cell.angle_beta   90.00
_cell.angle_gamma   90.00
#
_symmetry.space_group_name_H-M   'P 1'
#
loop_
_entity.id
_entity.type
_entity.pdbx_description
1 polymer ?
#
loop_
_entity_poly.entity_id
_entity_poly.type
_entity_poly.pdbx_seq_one_letter_code
_entity_poly.pdbx_strand_id
1 'polypeptide(L)'
;MVGSLLFFHWACVSVTRGGARSGWQAKEYDLADKNGLADFLEHADIQLGGPGKRSISKDALHTIVRHLKGDRFTVDMLQGIVQEVVPDREGLLSCEDLARCLRRPDPAPEPEKSNRYDLAEKKGLADFLKDADIRLVPAYFILKLHQEGERLPRRQEAESAYVDGWTALVTHEEVQAWADGWAPDGTQIVSLSHCWESREHCDPYGYQVAKLAKALTGEEWVFIDYVSLYQFQRLSQQQNVSFRRAMQHMHVLYCHENSSSLRIESLTPEADIAKAETMQECLIMYHHPTGLVKPVPVTELVKNRTPDAQRGWCAAEREWSSTRTATNLSREVDAPEGEKGGSAPMVPEAFKKNVAHQLKFTHLDDVETVCRLQAEVYKEKAEMCRSLRLVDLGADALGIALSALERYPVLESVEIVHCELSPKLPLLLKVVEEIKLRQLHLQHNELLEEGIRQVIEAIKQNRTLKQLSLGGTKIAEEGAFALVEALRVSGVSGVEVQLDLNDSDLGKAAVAVAGAVRAGQVKQGIVIHPGVEFLCMLKDEKFHEVAERQMLELDFSFGWRLSSGSRGDGRPRNPELLERLPWAFPHLPALRDLRLDLRDGLLGADGLRALALGLRQQQELEELTLRLQNNSLGPDDVNDLASALAELKKLKALKLILSDNEIGAAGAAALADGLQRLPQLTKLVVDLSNNKLSPAGAQAWVQSMQNLHQLTALHVDLRCILLSTEEEKKLRTTFDGLVGEEKASVSAAAATFRFLESLRRAAAGKAEEGRGDEEKDSFVPRVRGV
;
A
#
# COMPACT_ATOMS: atom_id res chain seq x y z
N MET A 1 16.93 50.80 -7.65
CA MET A 1 16.04 50.45 -6.53
C MET A 1 14.73 49.96 -7.12
N VAL A 2 14.42 48.72 -6.77
CA VAL A 2 13.14 47.96 -6.73
C VAL A 2 11.89 48.57 -7.39
N GLY A 3 11.19 47.74 -8.18
CA GLY A 3 9.73 47.85 -8.26
C GLY A 3 9.07 47.26 -9.51
N SER A 4 8.94 45.93 -9.54
CA SER A 4 7.74 45.22 -10.04
C SER A 4 7.23 45.48 -11.46
N LEU A 5 7.50 44.56 -12.39
CA LEU A 5 6.66 44.33 -13.58
C LEU A 5 6.54 42.82 -13.82
N LEU A 6 5.48 42.23 -13.28
CA LEU A 6 4.93 40.95 -13.71
C LEU A 6 3.41 41.12 -13.91
N PHE A 7 2.92 40.43 -14.93
CA PHE A 7 1.54 40.25 -15.40
C PHE A 7 0.94 41.32 -16.35
N PHE A 8 1.02 41.09 -17.66
CA PHE A 8 -0.09 40.61 -18.51
C PHE A 8 0.45 40.15 -19.89
N HIS A 9 -0.35 39.35 -20.61
CA HIS A 9 -0.02 38.57 -21.80
C HIS A 9 0.37 39.38 -23.06
N TRP A 10 1.26 38.78 -23.87
CA TRP A 10 1.42 38.91 -25.34
C TRP A 10 1.96 40.22 -25.92
N ALA A 11 3.19 40.17 -26.49
CA ALA A 11 3.79 41.08 -27.47
C ALA A 11 3.65 42.62 -27.27
N CYS A 12 3.17 43.07 -26.12
CA CYS A 12 2.99 44.46 -25.76
C CYS A 12 4.10 44.91 -24.82
N VAL A 13 4.91 45.88 -25.25
CA VAL A 13 5.84 46.58 -24.36
C VAL A 13 5.16 47.88 -23.91
N SER A 14 5.21 48.18 -22.62
CA SER A 14 4.71 49.44 -22.08
C SER A 14 5.87 50.39 -21.75
N VAL A 15 5.78 51.64 -22.23
CA VAL A 15 6.78 52.68 -21.97
C VAL A 15 6.15 53.76 -21.09
N THR A 16 6.83 54.14 -20.00
CA THR A 16 6.43 55.25 -19.14
C THR A 16 7.47 56.36 -19.19
N ARG A 17 7.04 57.61 -19.43
CA ARG A 17 7.94 58.78 -19.50
C ARG A 17 7.86 59.55 -18.18
N GLY A 18 8.94 59.51 -17.40
CA GLY A 18 9.06 60.27 -16.16
C GLY A 18 9.48 61.72 -16.43
N GLY A 19 8.51 62.64 -16.44
CA GLY A 19 8.75 64.09 -16.43
C GLY A 19 7.76 64.76 -15.49
N ALA A 20 8.25 65.54 -14.53
CA ALA A 20 7.44 66.10 -13.46
C ALA A 20 6.27 66.96 -13.98
N ARG A 21 5.08 66.66 -13.44
CA ARG A 21 3.76 67.32 -13.53
C ARG A 21 2.77 66.71 -14.54
N SER A 22 1.73 66.10 -13.92
CA SER A 22 0.42 65.64 -14.42
C SER A 22 0.35 64.48 -15.42
N GLY A 23 -0.20 63.35 -14.94
CA GLY A 23 -0.85 62.30 -15.74
C GLY A 23 0.04 61.13 -16.16
N TRP A 24 -0.02 60.01 -15.43
CA TRP A 24 0.55 58.74 -15.89
C TRP A 24 -0.41 58.09 -16.90
N GLN A 25 0.01 57.94 -18.16
CA GLN A 25 -0.66 57.08 -19.14
C GLN A 25 0.35 56.06 -19.66
N ALA A 26 0.12 54.78 -19.37
CA ALA A 26 0.84 53.68 -20.03
C ALA A 26 0.27 53.50 -21.43
N LYS A 27 1.14 53.38 -22.43
CA LYS A 27 0.77 53.12 -23.82
C LYS A 27 1.36 51.77 -24.22
N GLU A 28 0.52 50.88 -24.72
CA GLU A 28 0.88 49.53 -25.18
C GLU A 28 1.16 49.54 -26.69
N TYR A 29 2.17 48.79 -27.12
CA TYR A 29 2.54 48.67 -28.53
C TYR A 29 2.61 47.20 -28.94
N ASP A 30 1.87 46.81 -29.99
CA ASP A 30 2.03 45.48 -30.58
C ASP A 30 3.29 45.44 -31.44
N LEU A 31 4.33 44.74 -30.95
CA LEU A 31 5.61 44.63 -31.67
C LEU A 31 5.58 43.60 -32.81
N ALA A 32 4.47 42.86 -32.99
CA ALA A 32 4.24 42.02 -34.16
C ALA A 32 3.66 42.80 -35.35
N ASP A 33 3.13 44.01 -35.12
CA ASP A 33 2.71 44.94 -36.17
C ASP A 33 3.83 45.94 -36.52
N LYS A 34 3.97 46.23 -37.82
CA LYS A 34 5.00 47.12 -38.36
C LYS A 34 4.85 48.55 -37.85
N ASN A 35 3.61 49.03 -37.70
CA ASN A 35 3.35 50.37 -37.19
C ASN A 35 3.49 50.44 -35.67
N GLY A 36 3.11 49.37 -34.96
CA GLY A 36 3.33 49.23 -33.52
C GLY A 36 4.81 49.25 -33.12
N LEU A 37 5.68 48.58 -33.87
CA LEU A 37 7.14 48.63 -33.66
C LEU A 37 7.72 50.03 -33.95
N ALA A 38 7.25 50.71 -35.01
CA ALA A 38 7.68 52.06 -35.33
C ALA A 38 7.29 53.08 -34.24
N ASP A 39 6.04 52.99 -33.76
CA ASP A 39 5.52 53.84 -32.69
C ASP A 39 6.23 53.60 -31.36
N PHE A 40 6.58 52.35 -31.03
CA PHE A 40 7.37 52.01 -29.84
C PHE A 40 8.75 52.68 -29.86
N LEU A 41 9.45 52.59 -30.99
CA LEU A 41 10.79 53.17 -31.16
C LEU A 41 10.76 54.70 -31.04
N GLU A 42 9.70 55.34 -31.53
CA GLU A 42 9.52 56.80 -31.42
C GLU A 42 9.16 57.25 -29.99
N HIS A 43 8.35 56.48 -29.25
CA HIS A 43 7.95 56.82 -27.87
C HIS A 43 9.01 56.49 -26.80
N ALA A 44 9.90 55.52 -27.05
CA ALA A 44 10.99 55.15 -26.15
C ALA A 44 12.17 56.16 -26.13
N ASP A 45 12.03 57.32 -26.80
CA ASP A 45 13.06 58.35 -26.94
C ASP A 45 14.37 57.83 -27.59
N ILE A 46 14.26 56.74 -28.35
CA ILE A 46 15.34 56.25 -29.21
C ILE A 46 15.35 57.18 -30.42
N GLN A 47 16.22 58.19 -30.40
CA GLN A 47 16.29 59.20 -31.46
C GLN A 47 16.52 58.56 -32.85
N LEU A 48 15.43 58.37 -33.59
CA LEU A 48 15.44 58.34 -35.04
C LEU A 48 15.53 59.81 -35.48
N GLY A 49 16.77 60.29 -35.63
CA GLY A 49 17.06 61.69 -35.94
C GLY A 49 16.26 62.22 -37.14
N GLY A 50 16.05 63.55 -37.15
CA GLY A 50 15.32 64.30 -38.16
C GLY A 50 15.82 64.11 -39.62
N PRO A 51 15.21 64.81 -40.59
CA PRO A 51 15.25 64.43 -42.00
C PRO A 51 16.69 64.31 -42.51
N GLY A 52 17.15 63.07 -42.72
CA GLY A 52 18.42 62.75 -43.40
C GLY A 52 19.35 61.72 -42.76
N LYS A 53 19.19 61.30 -41.48
CA LYS A 53 19.98 60.19 -40.91
C LYS A 53 19.19 59.40 -39.85
N ARG A 54 18.77 58.19 -40.20
CA ARG A 54 18.27 57.18 -39.24
C ARG A 54 19.44 56.27 -38.84
N SER A 55 19.88 56.28 -37.59
CA SER A 55 20.85 55.32 -37.06
C SER A 55 20.39 54.78 -35.71
N ILE A 56 20.16 53.45 -35.63
CA ILE A 56 19.89 52.75 -34.38
C ILE A 56 21.24 52.41 -33.72
N SER A 57 21.41 52.68 -32.42
CA SER A 57 22.65 52.31 -31.71
C SER A 57 22.79 50.79 -31.58
N LYS A 58 24.03 50.28 -31.55
CA LYS A 58 24.34 48.85 -31.41
C LYS A 58 23.71 48.23 -30.15
N ASP A 59 23.56 49.02 -29.09
CA ASP A 59 22.96 48.60 -27.82
C ASP A 59 21.42 48.58 -27.88
N ALA A 60 20.80 49.52 -28.59
CA ALA A 60 19.37 49.49 -28.87
C ALA A 60 19.00 48.29 -29.76
N LEU A 61 19.80 48.01 -30.79
CA LEU A 61 19.62 46.83 -31.66
C LEU A 61 19.79 45.52 -30.90
N HIS A 62 20.79 45.42 -30.01
CA HIS A 62 20.95 44.26 -29.13
C HIS A 62 19.75 44.08 -28.19
N THR A 63 19.18 45.16 -27.68
CA THR A 63 18.01 45.12 -26.80
C THR A 63 16.77 44.65 -27.56
N ILE A 64 16.56 45.16 -28.78
CA ILE A 64 15.49 44.74 -29.69
C ILE A 64 15.64 43.26 -30.04
N VAL A 65 16.82 42.80 -30.48
CA VAL A 65 17.07 41.38 -30.81
C VAL A 65 16.93 40.47 -29.59
N ARG A 66 17.31 40.93 -28.39
CA ARG A 66 17.16 40.18 -27.13
C ARG A 66 15.69 40.05 -26.71
N HIS A 67 14.82 41.02 -27.03
CA HIS A 67 13.39 40.97 -26.74
C HIS A 67 12.55 40.33 -27.87
N LEU A 68 13.06 40.34 -29.11
CA LEU A 68 12.49 39.63 -30.26
C LEU A 68 12.90 38.15 -30.32
N LYS A 69 13.78 37.68 -29.42
CA LYS A 69 14.16 36.27 -29.23
C LYS A 69 13.03 35.44 -28.58
N GLY A 70 11.81 35.58 -29.10
CA GLY A 70 10.66 34.72 -28.81
C GLY A 70 10.14 34.04 -30.09
N ASP A 71 9.37 32.98 -29.92
CA ASP A 71 8.97 31.93 -30.90
C ASP A 71 8.27 32.35 -32.21
N ARG A 72 8.29 33.63 -32.63
CA ARG A 72 7.53 34.11 -33.80
C ARG A 72 8.34 34.61 -34.99
N PHE A 73 9.67 34.74 -34.89
CA PHE A 73 10.46 35.39 -35.94
C PHE A 73 11.52 34.46 -36.55
N THR A 74 11.44 34.23 -37.86
CA THR A 74 12.51 33.57 -38.62
C THR A 74 13.68 34.52 -38.87
N VAL A 75 14.86 33.98 -39.18
CA VAL A 75 16.05 34.78 -39.54
C VAL A 75 15.74 35.73 -40.71
N ASP A 76 14.97 35.25 -41.69
CA ASP A 76 14.56 36.03 -42.86
C ASP A 76 13.54 37.14 -42.50
N MET A 77 12.63 36.90 -41.55
CA MET A 77 11.72 37.94 -41.03
C MET A 77 12.48 39.04 -40.27
N LEU A 78 13.43 38.66 -39.43
CA LEU A 78 14.27 39.63 -38.72
C LEU A 78 15.14 40.43 -39.70
N GLN A 79 15.64 39.80 -40.76
CA GLN A 79 16.36 40.48 -41.84
C GLN A 79 15.46 41.47 -42.60
N GLY A 80 14.23 41.08 -42.93
CA GLY A 80 13.26 41.96 -43.61
C GLY A 80 12.89 43.17 -42.75
N ILE A 81 12.62 42.98 -41.46
CA ILE A 81 12.29 44.07 -40.52
C ILE A 81 13.49 45.02 -40.35
N VAL A 82 14.71 44.49 -40.21
CA VAL A 82 15.93 45.31 -40.06
C VAL A 82 16.28 46.06 -41.35
N GLN A 83 16.10 45.45 -42.52
CA GLN A 83 16.33 46.09 -43.83
C GLN A 83 15.29 47.17 -44.16
N GLU A 84 14.02 46.99 -43.79
CA GLU A 84 12.98 47.99 -44.03
C GLU A 84 13.07 49.18 -43.07
N VAL A 85 13.53 48.97 -41.84
CA VAL A 85 13.65 50.04 -40.83
C VAL A 85 14.93 50.86 -41.00
N VAL A 86 16.00 50.28 -41.56
CA VAL A 86 17.30 50.95 -41.81
C VAL A 86 17.70 50.82 -43.28
N PRO A 87 17.11 51.61 -44.19
CA PRO A 87 17.49 51.60 -45.60
C PRO A 87 18.80 52.37 -45.79
N ASP A 88 19.85 51.66 -46.18
CA ASP A 88 21.19 52.13 -46.56
C ASP A 88 22.08 52.81 -45.50
N ARG A 89 23.13 52.10 -45.05
CA ARG A 89 24.57 52.44 -45.26
C ARG A 89 25.52 51.61 -44.40
N GLU A 90 26.74 51.49 -44.92
CA GLU A 90 27.90 50.75 -44.39
C GLU A 90 28.11 50.89 -42.88
N GLY A 91 28.20 49.74 -42.20
CA GLY A 91 28.44 49.66 -40.74
C GLY A 91 27.57 48.64 -39.99
N LEU A 92 26.65 47.94 -40.67
CA LEU A 92 25.86 46.86 -40.10
C LEU A 92 26.66 45.55 -40.00
N LEU A 93 26.39 44.77 -38.94
CA LEU A 93 26.86 43.38 -38.76
C LEU A 93 26.65 42.60 -40.07
N SER A 94 27.67 41.89 -40.54
CA SER A 94 27.55 41.10 -41.77
C SER A 94 26.46 40.01 -41.62
N CYS A 95 25.89 39.53 -42.74
CA CYS A 95 24.97 38.38 -42.72
C CYS A 95 25.57 37.17 -41.97
N GLU A 96 26.90 37.06 -41.95
CA GLU A 96 27.64 36.03 -41.25
C GLU A 96 27.66 36.23 -39.72
N ASP A 97 27.69 37.48 -39.25
CA ASP A 97 27.65 37.85 -37.83
C ASP A 97 26.25 37.71 -37.23
N LEU A 98 25.21 38.09 -37.99
CA LEU A 98 23.81 37.85 -37.62
C LEU A 98 23.51 36.34 -37.58
N ALA A 99 24.05 35.57 -38.54
CA ALA A 99 23.99 34.11 -38.53
C ALA A 99 24.84 33.46 -37.42
N ARG A 100 25.96 34.05 -36.99
CA ARG A 100 26.73 33.56 -35.80
C ARG A 100 25.96 33.79 -34.49
N CYS A 101 25.27 34.93 -34.34
CA CYS A 101 24.41 35.21 -33.19
C CYS A 101 23.16 34.32 -33.11
N LEU A 102 22.80 33.65 -34.22
CA LEU A 102 21.64 32.77 -34.39
C LEU A 102 22.01 31.28 -34.58
N ARG A 103 23.30 30.94 -34.75
CA ARG A 103 23.78 29.55 -34.84
C ARG A 103 23.68 28.85 -33.49
N ARG A 104 23.37 27.54 -33.51
CA ARG A 104 23.53 26.68 -32.32
C ARG A 104 24.99 26.79 -31.85
N PRO A 105 25.25 26.98 -30.54
CA PRO A 105 26.62 26.90 -30.04
C PRO A 105 27.21 25.52 -30.34
N ASP A 106 28.52 25.47 -30.59
CA ASP A 106 29.28 24.23 -30.72
C ASP A 106 28.94 23.25 -29.59
N PRO A 107 29.03 21.92 -29.81
CA PRO A 107 28.82 20.95 -28.76
C PRO A 107 29.65 21.32 -27.53
N ALA A 108 28.96 21.46 -26.38
CA ALA A 108 29.62 21.73 -25.12
C ALA A 108 30.78 20.74 -24.91
N PRO A 109 31.92 21.19 -24.36
CA PRO A 109 32.98 20.26 -23.94
C PRO A 109 32.37 19.21 -22.99
N GLU A 110 32.90 18.00 -23.05
CA GLU A 110 32.44 16.86 -22.24
C GLU A 110 32.29 17.27 -20.77
N PRO A 111 31.18 16.89 -20.10
CA PRO A 111 30.99 17.25 -18.71
C PRO A 111 32.13 16.70 -17.85
N GLU A 112 32.71 17.58 -17.04
CA GLU A 112 33.62 17.24 -15.96
C GLU A 112 33.02 16.13 -15.08
N LYS A 113 33.86 15.14 -14.73
CA LYS A 113 33.64 13.98 -13.83
C LYS A 113 32.18 13.60 -13.58
N SER A 114 31.78 12.45 -14.13
CA SER A 114 30.60 11.67 -13.75
C SER A 114 30.37 11.71 -12.23
N ASN A 115 29.40 12.52 -11.79
CA ASN A 115 28.83 12.36 -10.46
C ASN A 115 28.00 11.08 -10.52
N ARG A 116 28.44 10.05 -9.81
CA ARG A 116 27.63 8.87 -9.54
C ARG A 116 26.59 9.29 -8.50
N TYR A 117 25.31 9.18 -8.82
CA TYR A 117 24.22 9.50 -7.89
C TYR A 117 24.04 8.36 -6.90
N ASP A 118 23.73 8.69 -5.64
CA ASP A 118 23.35 7.69 -4.65
C ASP A 118 22.02 7.06 -5.05
N LEU A 119 21.95 5.73 -5.12
CA LEU A 119 20.77 4.97 -5.54
C LEU A 119 19.88 4.51 -4.36
N ALA A 120 20.28 4.82 -3.12
CA ALA A 120 19.62 4.39 -1.89
C ALA A 120 18.98 5.57 -1.15
N GLU A 121 19.69 6.68 -1.00
CA GLU A 121 19.20 7.84 -0.21
C GLU A 121 18.34 8.80 -1.05
N LYS A 122 17.22 9.29 -0.51
CA LYS A 122 16.32 10.23 -1.21
C LYS A 122 17.06 11.43 -1.84
N LYS A 123 18.10 11.90 -1.15
CA LYS A 123 18.94 13.00 -1.60
C LYS A 123 19.62 12.70 -2.94
N GLY A 124 20.05 11.46 -3.18
CA GLY A 124 20.66 11.06 -4.46
C GLY A 124 19.70 11.22 -5.65
N LEU A 125 18.44 10.82 -5.48
CA LEU A 125 17.39 11.05 -6.47
C LEU A 125 17.08 12.54 -6.67
N ALA A 126 16.99 13.31 -5.58
CA ALA A 126 16.75 14.76 -5.65
C ALA A 126 17.89 15.49 -6.36
N ASP A 127 19.15 15.14 -6.05
CA ASP A 127 20.34 15.68 -6.69
C ASP A 127 20.32 15.36 -8.20
N PHE A 128 19.95 14.14 -8.59
CA PHE A 128 19.81 13.79 -10.01
C PHE A 128 18.73 14.61 -10.72
N LEU A 129 17.53 14.68 -10.15
CA LEU A 129 16.41 15.44 -10.72
C LEU A 129 16.80 16.90 -10.92
N LYS A 130 17.49 17.49 -9.95
CA LYS A 130 17.99 18.86 -10.01
C LYS A 130 19.11 19.04 -11.04
N ASP A 131 20.13 18.18 -11.01
CA ASP A 131 21.29 18.26 -11.88
C ASP A 131 20.93 18.09 -13.35
N ALA A 132 19.96 17.23 -13.65
CA ALA A 132 19.46 17.01 -15.01
C ALA A 132 18.27 17.92 -15.38
N ASP A 133 17.82 18.79 -14.47
CA ASP A 133 16.61 19.64 -14.61
C ASP A 133 15.37 18.84 -15.05
N ILE A 134 15.19 17.66 -14.45
CA ILE A 134 14.05 16.77 -14.65
C ILE A 134 12.95 17.16 -13.68
N ARG A 135 11.74 17.26 -14.17
CA ARG A 135 10.62 17.74 -13.37
C ARG A 135 9.47 16.77 -13.35
N LEU A 136 8.97 16.53 -12.16
CA LEU A 136 7.90 15.57 -11.96
C LEU A 136 6.54 16.22 -12.22
N VAL A 137 5.58 15.40 -12.61
CA VAL A 137 4.20 15.77 -12.85
C VAL A 137 3.38 15.31 -11.65
N PRO A 138 2.74 16.21 -10.90
CA PRO A 138 1.93 15.80 -9.75
C PRO A 138 0.66 15.08 -10.22
N ALA A 139 0.24 14.06 -9.47
CA ALA A 139 -0.91 13.21 -9.83
C ALA A 139 -2.20 14.00 -10.08
N TYR A 140 -2.47 15.07 -9.31
CA TYR A 140 -3.65 15.92 -9.52
C TYR A 140 -3.71 16.53 -10.92
N PHE A 141 -2.56 16.84 -11.53
CA PHE A 141 -2.52 17.41 -12.87
C PHE A 141 -2.96 16.38 -13.91
N ILE A 142 -2.49 15.14 -13.78
CA ILE A 142 -2.87 14.01 -14.65
C ILE A 142 -4.36 13.69 -14.51
N LEU A 143 -4.87 13.68 -13.27
CA LEU A 143 -6.29 13.46 -13.00
C LEU A 143 -7.17 14.54 -13.65
N LYS A 144 -6.74 15.80 -13.62
CA LYS A 144 -7.46 16.89 -14.29
C LYS A 144 -7.44 16.75 -15.81
N LEU A 145 -6.29 16.46 -16.41
CA LEU A 145 -6.20 16.21 -17.86
C LEU A 145 -7.18 15.11 -18.29
N HIS A 146 -7.27 14.03 -17.50
CA HIS A 146 -8.23 12.96 -17.77
C HIS A 146 -9.69 13.43 -17.68
N GLN A 147 -10.05 14.20 -16.65
CA GLN A 147 -11.41 14.71 -16.45
C GLN A 147 -11.85 15.67 -17.57
N GLU A 148 -10.92 16.49 -18.06
CA GLU A 148 -11.16 17.46 -19.14
C GLU A 148 -11.06 16.83 -20.54
N GLY A 149 -10.60 15.57 -20.64
CA GLY A 149 -10.38 14.89 -21.92
C GLY A 149 -9.17 15.42 -22.70
N GLU A 150 -8.28 16.14 -22.01
CA GLU A 150 -7.07 16.75 -22.56
C GLU A 150 -5.96 15.71 -22.75
N ARG A 151 -4.89 16.11 -23.45
CA ARG A 151 -3.72 15.26 -23.75
C ARG A 151 -2.52 15.69 -22.93
N LEU A 152 -1.48 14.85 -22.87
CA LEU A 152 -0.24 15.20 -22.20
C LEU A 152 0.39 16.44 -22.87
N PRO A 153 0.64 17.53 -22.13
CA PRO A 153 1.39 18.65 -22.67
C PRO A 153 2.88 18.30 -22.75
N ARG A 154 3.62 18.98 -23.62
CA ARG A 154 5.10 18.92 -23.56
C ARG A 154 5.60 19.64 -22.33
N ARG A 155 6.82 19.31 -21.90
CA ARG A 155 7.53 20.02 -20.82
C ARG A 155 7.37 21.55 -20.88
N GLN A 156 7.65 22.14 -22.04
CA GLN A 156 7.61 23.59 -22.24
C GLN A 156 6.21 24.20 -22.10
N GLU A 157 5.15 23.42 -22.41
CA GLU A 157 3.76 23.86 -22.26
C GLU A 157 3.30 23.72 -20.82
N ALA A 158 3.69 22.63 -20.16
CA ALA A 158 3.38 22.37 -18.76
C ALA A 158 3.98 23.43 -17.82
N GLU A 159 5.15 24.00 -18.15
CA GLU A 159 5.80 25.05 -17.33
C GLU A 159 4.94 26.29 -17.13
N SER A 160 4.02 26.56 -18.05
CA SER A 160 3.10 27.69 -17.98
C SER A 160 1.69 27.30 -17.50
N ALA A 161 1.44 26.01 -17.26
CA ALA A 161 0.13 25.50 -16.89
C ALA A 161 -0.09 25.56 -15.37
N TYR A 162 -1.31 25.95 -14.99
CA TYR A 162 -1.75 26.04 -13.60
C TYR A 162 -3.08 25.33 -13.40
N VAL A 163 -3.23 24.67 -12.25
CA VAL A 163 -4.45 24.01 -11.80
C VAL A 163 -4.77 24.50 -10.41
N ASP A 164 -5.89 25.21 -10.27
CA ASP A 164 -6.39 25.71 -8.98
C ASP A 164 -5.34 26.50 -8.17
N GLY A 165 -4.49 27.24 -8.88
CA GLY A 165 -3.41 28.06 -8.31
C GLY A 165 -2.07 27.33 -8.13
N TRP A 166 -2.01 26.02 -8.40
CA TRP A 166 -0.80 25.20 -8.31
C TRP A 166 -0.16 25.00 -9.69
N THR A 167 1.16 24.88 -9.74
CA THR A 167 1.91 24.61 -10.98
C THR A 167 1.60 23.20 -11.49
N ALA A 168 1.63 22.99 -12.80
CA ALA A 168 1.47 21.64 -13.37
C ALA A 168 2.70 20.74 -13.18
N LEU A 169 3.77 21.25 -12.57
CA LEU A 169 5.06 20.59 -12.42
C LEU A 169 5.62 20.86 -11.04
N VAL A 170 6.26 19.85 -10.48
CA VAL A 170 6.93 19.92 -9.18
C VAL A 170 8.26 20.64 -9.33
N THR A 171 8.53 21.56 -8.40
CA THR A 171 9.76 22.35 -8.34
C THR A 171 10.92 21.57 -7.70
N HIS A 172 12.16 22.03 -7.91
CA HIS A 172 13.32 21.34 -7.33
C HIS A 172 13.41 21.59 -5.83
N GLU A 173 12.87 22.73 -5.38
CA GLU A 173 12.73 23.10 -3.99
C GLU A 173 11.76 22.15 -3.27
N GLU A 174 10.64 21.79 -3.90
CA GLU A 174 9.70 20.80 -3.36
C GLU A 174 10.31 19.40 -3.30
N VAL A 175 11.04 18.99 -4.35
CA VAL A 175 11.77 17.71 -4.35
C VAL A 175 12.86 17.69 -3.29
N GLN A 176 13.56 18.80 -3.06
CA GLN A 176 14.55 18.91 -1.99
C GLN A 176 13.88 18.82 -0.61
N ALA A 177 12.77 19.51 -0.40
CA ALA A 177 11.99 19.40 0.84
C ALA A 177 11.48 17.97 1.08
N TRP A 178 11.08 17.25 0.02
CA TRP A 178 10.74 15.83 0.08
C TRP A 178 11.94 14.96 0.50
N ALA A 179 13.12 15.23 -0.05
CA ALA A 179 14.34 14.50 0.33
C ALA A 179 14.77 14.79 1.77
N ASP A 180 14.54 16.01 2.26
CA ASP A 180 14.84 16.45 3.64
C ASP A 180 13.78 15.98 4.66
N GLY A 181 12.70 15.34 4.20
CA GLY A 181 11.62 14.81 5.05
C GLY A 181 10.59 15.85 5.49
N TRP A 182 10.46 16.95 4.77
CA TRP A 182 9.51 18.04 5.05
C TRP A 182 8.26 18.02 4.16
N ALA A 183 8.20 17.15 3.15
CA ALA A 183 6.99 16.95 2.34
C ALA A 183 5.87 16.28 3.17
N PRO A 184 4.59 16.44 2.79
CA PRO A 184 3.48 15.74 3.42
C PRO A 184 3.74 14.23 3.51
N ASP A 185 3.35 13.62 4.64
CA ASP A 185 3.49 12.19 4.85
C ASP A 185 2.82 11.42 3.71
N GLY A 186 3.57 10.55 3.02
CA GLY A 186 3.04 9.66 1.98
C GLY A 186 3.51 9.93 0.54
N THR A 187 4.03 11.12 0.20
CA THR A 187 4.41 11.45 -1.19
C THR A 187 5.43 10.47 -1.80
N GLN A 188 5.03 9.85 -2.92
CA GLN A 188 5.84 8.87 -3.67
C GLN A 188 6.31 9.42 -5.02
N ILE A 189 7.54 9.10 -5.41
CA ILE A 189 8.03 9.34 -6.77
C ILE A 189 7.81 8.09 -7.61
N VAL A 190 7.15 8.26 -8.76
CA VAL A 190 6.74 7.15 -9.64
C VAL A 190 7.26 7.39 -11.04
N SER A 191 7.95 6.41 -11.63
CA SER A 191 8.43 6.49 -13.02
C SER A 191 7.49 5.73 -13.96
N LEU A 192 7.01 6.41 -15.00
CA LEU A 192 6.17 5.80 -16.02
C LEU A 192 7.02 5.15 -17.12
N SER A 193 6.81 3.86 -17.36
CA SER A 193 7.27 3.13 -18.56
C SER A 193 6.08 2.97 -19.49
N HIS A 194 6.14 3.52 -20.69
CA HIS A 194 4.99 3.50 -21.61
C HIS A 194 5.38 3.56 -23.09
N CYS A 195 4.44 3.14 -23.95
CA CYS A 195 4.64 3.11 -25.38
C CYS A 195 4.38 4.47 -26.03
N TRP A 196 5.39 5.06 -26.66
CA TRP A 196 5.15 6.14 -27.63
C TRP A 196 4.38 5.60 -28.84
N GLU A 197 3.11 6.01 -28.99
CA GLU A 197 2.21 5.52 -30.06
C GLU A 197 2.35 6.29 -31.38
N SER A 198 3.03 7.42 -31.36
CA SER A 198 3.50 8.10 -32.56
C SER A 198 4.90 8.69 -32.36
N ARG A 199 5.56 9.07 -33.44
CA ARG A 199 6.87 9.73 -33.35
C ARG A 199 6.77 11.12 -32.72
N GLU A 200 5.66 11.82 -32.96
CA GLU A 200 5.47 13.21 -32.55
C GLU A 200 4.86 13.36 -31.15
N HIS A 201 4.08 12.39 -30.68
CA HIS A 201 3.38 12.42 -29.39
C HIS A 201 3.25 11.02 -28.79
N CYS A 202 3.50 10.89 -27.49
CA CYS A 202 3.49 9.59 -26.82
C CYS A 202 2.09 8.98 -26.67
N ASP A 203 1.08 9.80 -26.34
CA ASP A 203 -0.33 9.39 -26.19
C ASP A 203 -1.30 10.26 -27.02
N PRO A 204 -1.31 10.15 -28.36
CA PRO A 204 -2.12 11.01 -29.23
C PRO A 204 -3.64 10.82 -29.04
N TYR A 205 -4.06 9.65 -28.54
CA TYR A 205 -5.48 9.30 -28.39
C TYR A 205 -6.00 9.48 -26.95
N GLY A 206 -5.15 9.83 -25.99
CA GLY A 206 -5.53 10.05 -24.59
C GLY A 206 -5.81 8.75 -23.81
N TYR A 207 -5.47 7.60 -24.40
CA TYR A 207 -5.72 6.29 -23.83
C TYR A 207 -4.83 6.03 -22.61
N GLN A 208 -3.56 6.42 -22.70
CA GLN A 208 -2.58 6.16 -21.65
C GLN A 208 -2.79 7.09 -20.45
N VAL A 209 -3.15 8.36 -20.68
CA VAL A 209 -3.58 9.27 -19.60
C VAL A 209 -4.77 8.69 -18.84
N ALA A 210 -5.76 8.14 -19.55
CA ALA A 210 -6.94 7.54 -18.91
C ALA A 210 -6.59 6.28 -18.09
N LYS A 211 -5.61 5.48 -18.53
CA LYS A 211 -5.11 4.33 -17.77
C LYS A 211 -4.34 4.77 -16.54
N LEU A 212 -3.43 5.72 -16.70
CA LEU A 212 -2.62 6.28 -15.62
C LEU A 212 -3.49 6.92 -14.54
N ALA A 213 -4.47 7.74 -14.92
CA ALA A 213 -5.39 8.41 -14.00
C ALA A 213 -6.16 7.42 -13.10
N LYS A 214 -6.46 6.21 -13.58
CA LYS A 214 -7.13 5.16 -12.78
C LYS A 214 -6.19 4.46 -11.79
N ALA A 215 -4.89 4.53 -12.01
CA ALA A 215 -3.88 3.86 -11.18
C ALA A 215 -3.35 4.75 -10.05
N LEU A 216 -3.47 6.07 -10.19
CA LEU A 216 -2.97 7.05 -9.23
C LEU A 216 -3.94 7.24 -8.05
N THR A 217 -3.39 7.45 -6.86
CA THR A 217 -4.14 7.74 -5.63
C THR A 217 -4.27 9.23 -5.35
N GLY A 218 -3.41 10.06 -5.95
CA GLY A 218 -3.41 11.52 -5.84
C GLY A 218 -2.21 12.09 -5.08
N GLU A 219 -1.42 11.24 -4.43
CA GLU A 219 -0.24 11.63 -3.62
C GLU A 219 1.09 11.48 -4.38
N GLU A 220 1.05 10.99 -5.62
CA GLU A 220 2.24 10.66 -6.39
C GLU A 220 2.79 11.83 -7.21
N TRP A 221 4.11 11.85 -7.36
CA TRP A 221 4.84 12.68 -8.32
C TRP A 221 5.42 11.80 -9.42
N VAL A 222 4.90 11.97 -10.63
CA VAL A 222 5.12 11.05 -11.73
C VAL A 222 6.17 11.60 -12.70
N PHE A 223 7.22 10.83 -12.97
CA PHE A 223 8.10 11.07 -14.10
C PHE A 223 7.44 10.52 -15.37
N ILE A 224 7.22 11.40 -16.34
CA ILE A 224 6.71 11.08 -17.68
C ILE A 224 7.66 11.74 -18.67
N ASP A 225 8.46 10.96 -19.41
CA ASP A 225 9.54 11.48 -20.26
C ASP A 225 9.13 12.68 -21.14
N TYR A 226 7.93 12.64 -21.73
CA TYR A 226 7.36 13.66 -22.60
C TYR A 226 7.06 14.99 -21.89
N VAL A 227 6.68 14.94 -20.62
CA VAL A 227 6.31 16.12 -19.80
C VAL A 227 7.47 16.56 -18.90
N SER A 228 8.30 15.62 -18.48
CA SER A 228 9.37 15.79 -17.51
C SER A 228 10.69 16.25 -18.10
N LEU A 229 10.93 15.97 -19.39
CA LEU A 229 12.16 16.34 -20.10
C LEU A 229 11.88 17.35 -21.20
N TYR A 230 12.87 18.22 -21.49
CA TYR A 230 12.75 19.14 -22.63
C TYR A 230 12.58 18.40 -23.96
N GLN A 231 11.41 18.56 -24.57
CA GLN A 231 11.06 17.95 -25.85
C GLN A 231 11.55 18.78 -27.05
N PHE A 232 11.40 18.20 -28.24
CA PHE A 232 11.97 18.50 -29.58
C PHE A 232 12.57 19.90 -29.87
N GLN A 233 12.07 21.01 -29.32
CA GLN A 233 12.67 22.34 -29.48
C GLN A 233 13.46 22.76 -28.22
N ARG A 234 14.74 22.37 -28.17
CA ARG A 234 15.71 22.82 -27.17
C ARG A 234 16.41 24.09 -27.67
N LEU A 235 15.97 25.23 -27.16
CA LEU A 235 16.34 26.58 -27.57
C LEU A 235 17.68 27.03 -26.98
N SER A 236 18.08 26.47 -25.83
CA SER A 236 19.32 26.84 -25.15
C SER A 236 20.34 25.69 -25.09
N GLN A 237 21.61 26.05 -24.94
CA GLN A 237 22.68 25.06 -24.68
C GLN A 237 22.42 24.32 -23.36
N GLN A 238 21.89 25.02 -22.35
CA GLN A 238 21.54 24.44 -21.05
C GLN A 238 20.49 23.34 -21.17
N GLN A 239 19.43 23.55 -21.96
CA GLN A 239 18.40 22.54 -22.22
C GLN A 239 18.98 21.29 -22.93
N ASN A 240 19.93 21.49 -23.85
CA ASN A 240 20.61 20.36 -24.52
C ASN A 240 21.59 19.62 -23.60
N VAL A 241 22.18 20.30 -22.61
CA VAL A 241 23.03 19.66 -21.59
C VAL A 241 22.16 18.88 -20.59
N SER A 242 21.08 19.49 -20.10
CA SER A 242 20.09 18.86 -19.22
C SER A 242 19.53 17.59 -19.86
N PHE A 243 19.01 17.65 -21.09
CA PHE A 243 18.46 16.48 -21.77
C PHE A 243 19.48 15.36 -21.94
N ARG A 244 20.71 15.67 -22.37
CA ARG A 244 21.77 14.65 -22.51
C ARG A 244 22.14 14.04 -21.17
N ARG A 245 22.22 14.83 -20.10
CA ARG A 245 22.49 14.36 -18.75
C ARG A 245 21.37 13.44 -18.25
N ALA A 246 20.11 13.79 -18.50
CA ALA A 246 18.97 12.93 -18.19
C ALA A 246 19.06 11.58 -18.90
N MET A 247 19.33 11.57 -20.21
CA MET A 247 19.49 10.33 -20.98
C MET A 247 20.68 9.48 -20.52
N GLN A 248 21.79 10.11 -20.15
CA GLN A 248 22.98 9.42 -19.64
C GLN A 248 22.74 8.70 -18.30
N HIS A 249 21.79 9.19 -17.50
CA HIS A 249 21.54 8.70 -16.14
C HIS A 249 20.07 8.27 -15.93
N MET A 250 19.35 7.98 -17.02
CA MET A 250 17.91 7.66 -16.97
C MET A 250 17.58 6.52 -16.00
N HIS A 251 18.48 5.55 -15.89
CA HIS A 251 18.37 4.42 -14.98
C HIS A 251 18.11 4.83 -13.52
N VAL A 252 18.60 5.98 -13.06
CA VAL A 252 18.39 6.46 -11.69
C VAL A 252 16.89 6.56 -11.36
N LEU A 253 16.05 7.04 -12.29
CA LEU A 253 14.60 7.14 -12.09
C LEU A 253 13.92 5.79 -11.88
N TYR A 254 14.46 4.73 -12.47
CA TYR A 254 13.87 3.40 -12.48
C TYR A 254 14.48 2.45 -11.46
N CYS A 255 15.74 2.63 -11.03
CA CYS A 255 16.39 1.73 -10.07
C CYS A 255 16.59 2.30 -8.66
N HIS A 256 16.26 3.57 -8.41
CA HIS A 256 16.43 4.19 -7.09
C HIS A 256 15.46 3.57 -6.06
N GLU A 257 15.93 3.30 -4.82
CA GLU A 257 15.11 2.62 -3.80
C GLU A 257 13.89 3.45 -3.32
N ASN A 258 13.93 4.77 -3.54
CA ASN A 258 12.83 5.69 -3.23
C ASN A 258 11.96 6.07 -4.45
N SER A 259 12.03 5.29 -5.54
CA SER A 259 11.07 5.39 -6.64
C SER A 259 10.36 4.06 -6.87
N SER A 260 9.14 4.13 -7.38
CA SER A 260 8.41 2.97 -7.93
C SER A 260 8.21 3.16 -9.44
N SER A 261 7.67 2.15 -10.13
CA SER A 261 7.42 2.24 -11.57
C SER A 261 6.04 1.73 -11.93
N LEU A 262 5.35 2.48 -12.78
CA LEU A 262 4.10 2.08 -13.42
C LEU A 262 4.37 1.77 -14.88
N ARG A 263 3.81 0.66 -15.36
CA ARG A 263 3.94 0.23 -16.76
C ARG A 263 2.58 0.24 -17.44
N ILE A 264 2.53 0.79 -18.65
CA ILE A 264 1.38 0.69 -19.54
C ILE A 264 1.86 -0.06 -20.78
N GLU A 265 1.52 -1.34 -20.88
CA GLU A 265 2.00 -2.22 -21.95
C GLU A 265 1.01 -2.33 -23.13
N SER A 266 -0.26 -2.01 -22.89
CA SER A 266 -1.33 -1.98 -23.90
C SER A 266 -1.28 -0.72 -24.75
N LEU A 267 -1.48 -0.92 -26.05
CA LEU A 267 -1.63 0.15 -27.03
C LEU A 267 -3.10 0.58 -27.13
N THR A 268 -3.36 1.82 -27.56
CA THR A 268 -4.72 2.30 -27.87
C THR A 268 -5.42 1.31 -28.82
N PRO A 269 -6.66 0.85 -28.52
CA PRO A 269 -7.42 -0.06 -29.38
C PRO A 269 -7.65 0.50 -30.78
N GLU A 270 -7.58 -0.34 -31.82
CA GLU A 270 -7.75 0.09 -33.21
C GLU A 270 -9.11 0.74 -33.49
N ALA A 271 -10.16 0.36 -32.75
CA ALA A 271 -11.48 0.98 -32.86
C ALA A 271 -11.48 2.45 -32.40
N ASP A 272 -10.74 2.77 -31.33
CA ASP A 272 -10.62 4.12 -30.79
C ASP A 272 -9.77 5.00 -31.71
N ILE A 273 -8.72 4.42 -32.30
CA ILE A 273 -7.90 5.08 -33.34
C ILE A 273 -8.78 5.42 -34.55
N ALA A 274 -9.49 4.45 -35.10
CA ALA A 274 -10.35 4.65 -36.27
C ALA A 274 -11.44 5.71 -36.02
N LYS A 275 -11.97 5.76 -34.78
CA LYS A 275 -12.92 6.79 -34.37
C LYS A 275 -12.28 8.18 -34.37
N ALA A 276 -11.11 8.34 -33.75
CA ALA A 276 -10.39 9.62 -33.70
C ALA A 276 -10.01 10.12 -35.11
N GLU A 277 -9.59 9.20 -36.00
CA GLU A 277 -9.29 9.51 -37.40
C GLU A 277 -10.53 9.94 -38.20
N THR A 278 -11.67 9.25 -37.99
CA THR A 278 -12.95 9.60 -38.62
C THR A 278 -13.44 10.96 -38.17
N MET A 279 -13.21 11.30 -36.89
CA MET A 279 -13.56 12.59 -36.30
C MET A 279 -12.57 13.71 -36.65
N GLN A 280 -11.47 13.40 -37.34
CA GLN A 280 -10.38 14.34 -37.64
C GLN A 280 -9.86 15.06 -36.38
N GLU A 281 -9.73 14.32 -35.28
CA GLU A 281 -9.19 14.87 -34.04
C GLU A 281 -7.82 15.50 -34.30
N CYS A 282 -7.59 16.68 -33.73
CA CYS A 282 -6.37 17.44 -33.89
C CYS A 282 -5.66 17.58 -32.55
N LEU A 283 -4.33 17.50 -32.58
CA LEU A 283 -3.47 17.70 -31.44
C LEU A 283 -2.70 19.00 -31.60
N ILE A 284 -2.64 19.79 -30.54
CA ILE A 284 -1.75 20.95 -30.50
C ILE A 284 -0.33 20.43 -30.29
N MET A 285 0.50 20.54 -31.31
CA MET A 285 1.89 20.08 -31.24
C MET A 285 2.81 20.90 -32.12
N TYR A 286 4.11 20.76 -31.90
CA TYR A 286 5.11 21.35 -32.79
C TYR A 286 5.16 20.56 -34.10
N HIS A 287 4.75 21.22 -35.18
CA HIS A 287 4.76 20.63 -36.50
C HIS A 287 6.11 20.91 -37.18
N HIS A 288 6.97 19.88 -37.23
CA HIS A 288 8.34 19.99 -37.74
C HIS A 288 8.44 20.62 -39.14
N PRO A 289 7.60 20.27 -40.14
CA PRO A 289 7.70 20.88 -41.46
C PRO A 289 7.46 22.39 -41.47
N THR A 290 6.67 22.92 -40.52
CA THR A 290 6.35 24.37 -40.46
C THR A 290 7.12 25.11 -39.38
N GLY A 291 7.72 24.42 -38.43
CA GLY A 291 8.43 25.04 -37.30
C GLY A 291 7.52 25.80 -36.32
N LEU A 292 6.22 25.48 -36.32
CA LEU A 292 5.20 26.18 -35.53
C LEU A 292 4.42 25.19 -34.66
N VAL A 293 3.98 25.64 -33.49
CA VAL A 293 2.98 24.94 -32.68
C VAL A 293 1.61 25.22 -33.30
N LYS A 294 0.94 24.17 -33.79
CA LYS A 294 -0.37 24.28 -34.43
C LYS A 294 -1.20 23.01 -34.19
N PRO A 295 -2.53 23.06 -34.41
CA PRO A 295 -3.34 21.86 -34.52
C PRO A 295 -2.86 21.00 -35.70
N VAL A 296 -2.59 19.72 -35.43
CA VAL A 296 -2.22 18.71 -36.42
C VAL A 296 -3.18 17.53 -36.30
N PRO A 297 -3.85 17.12 -37.39
CA PRO A 297 -4.71 15.93 -37.37
C PRO A 297 -3.95 14.67 -36.96
N VAL A 298 -4.57 13.80 -36.16
CA VAL A 298 -3.98 12.52 -35.74
C VAL A 298 -3.60 11.62 -36.93
N THR A 299 -4.25 11.79 -38.07
CA THR A 299 -3.98 11.08 -39.33
C THR A 299 -2.65 11.46 -39.98
N GLU A 300 -2.08 12.62 -39.64
CA GLU A 300 -0.77 13.08 -40.15
C GLU A 300 0.41 12.54 -39.32
N LEU A 301 0.14 11.87 -38.20
CA LEU A 301 1.18 11.37 -37.29
C LEU A 301 1.83 10.09 -37.80
N VAL A 302 3.11 9.93 -37.51
CA VAL A 302 3.83 8.68 -37.81
C VAL A 302 3.53 7.67 -36.71
N LYS A 303 2.54 6.80 -36.96
CA LYS A 303 2.10 5.77 -36.01
C LYS A 303 3.23 4.79 -35.66
N ASN A 304 3.34 4.44 -34.39
CA ASN A 304 4.23 3.41 -33.89
C ASN A 304 3.43 2.35 -33.12
N ARG A 305 3.15 1.23 -33.79
CA ARG A 305 2.41 0.09 -33.24
C ARG A 305 3.32 -1.03 -32.72
N THR A 306 4.60 -0.73 -32.48
CA THR A 306 5.52 -1.69 -31.86
C THR A 306 5.03 -2.00 -30.44
N PRO A 307 4.77 -3.28 -30.09
CA PRO A 307 4.35 -3.65 -28.74
C PRO A 307 5.42 -3.33 -27.70
N ASP A 308 5.01 -3.04 -26.46
CA ASP A 308 5.91 -2.70 -25.34
C ASP A 308 7.07 -3.70 -25.20
N ALA A 309 6.77 -5.00 -25.18
CA ALA A 309 7.74 -6.06 -25.01
C ALA A 309 8.84 -6.11 -26.09
N GLN A 310 8.65 -5.44 -27.24
CA GLN A 310 9.62 -5.35 -28.32
C GLN A 310 10.40 -4.03 -28.33
N ARG A 311 10.16 -3.11 -27.39
CA ARG A 311 10.80 -1.80 -27.33
C ARG A 311 12.04 -1.83 -26.44
N GLY A 312 13.16 -1.36 -26.99
CA GLY A 312 14.46 -1.36 -26.32
C GLY A 312 14.48 -0.58 -25.00
N TRP A 313 13.95 0.64 -24.99
CA TRP A 313 13.88 1.49 -23.80
C TRP A 313 12.91 0.93 -22.75
N CYS A 314 11.69 0.53 -23.13
CA CYS A 314 10.73 -0.09 -22.21
C CYS A 314 11.30 -1.38 -21.57
N ALA A 315 12.01 -2.20 -22.35
CA ALA A 315 12.72 -3.36 -21.80
C ALA A 315 13.82 -2.95 -20.81
N ALA A 316 14.61 -1.92 -21.12
CA ALA A 316 15.64 -1.41 -20.23
C ALA A 316 15.06 -0.85 -18.92
N GLU A 317 13.97 -0.11 -18.99
CA GLU A 317 13.26 0.46 -17.85
C GLU A 317 12.73 -0.63 -16.92
N ARG A 318 12.21 -1.74 -17.49
CA ARG A 318 11.83 -2.93 -16.73
C ARG A 318 13.02 -3.60 -16.04
N GLU A 319 14.15 -3.72 -16.74
CA GLU A 319 15.38 -4.29 -16.17
C GLU A 319 16.00 -3.41 -15.07
N TRP A 320 16.03 -2.09 -15.24
CA TRP A 320 16.48 -1.19 -14.17
C TRP A 320 15.54 -1.24 -12.97
N SER A 321 14.23 -1.29 -13.24
CA SER A 321 13.20 -1.42 -12.20
C SER A 321 13.33 -2.68 -11.37
N SER A 322 13.72 -3.81 -11.98
CA SER A 322 13.88 -5.09 -11.30
C SER A 322 15.15 -5.19 -10.45
N THR A 323 16.12 -4.29 -10.62
CA THR A 323 17.35 -4.26 -9.78
C THR A 323 17.14 -3.68 -8.38
N ARG A 324 15.95 -3.14 -8.07
CA ARG A 324 15.60 -2.70 -6.72
C ARG A 324 15.52 -3.87 -5.75
N THR A 325 15.63 -3.58 -4.45
CA THR A 325 15.57 -4.61 -3.40
C THR A 325 14.24 -5.36 -3.34
N ALA A 326 13.13 -4.74 -3.79
CA ALA A 326 11.82 -5.34 -3.85
C ALA A 326 11.24 -5.34 -5.27
N THR A 327 10.91 -6.53 -5.79
CA THR A 327 10.41 -6.70 -7.17
C THR A 327 8.98 -6.19 -7.39
N ASN A 328 8.20 -5.99 -6.32
CA ASN A 328 6.81 -5.53 -6.37
C ASN A 328 6.66 -4.00 -6.52
N LEU A 329 7.76 -3.25 -6.55
CA LEU A 329 7.76 -1.80 -6.79
C LEU A 329 7.59 -1.45 -8.28
N SER A 330 7.52 -2.43 -9.17
CA SER A 330 7.16 -2.26 -10.58
C SER A 330 5.80 -2.90 -10.85
N ARG A 331 4.80 -2.09 -11.17
CA ARG A 331 3.41 -2.52 -11.35
C ARG A 331 2.96 -2.26 -12.78
N GLU A 332 2.37 -3.28 -13.39
CA GLU A 332 1.62 -3.13 -14.63
C GLU A 332 0.22 -2.58 -14.34
N VAL A 333 -0.15 -1.50 -15.01
CA VAL A 333 -1.42 -0.78 -14.78
C VAL A 333 -2.59 -1.48 -15.47
N ASP A 334 -2.30 -2.23 -16.52
CA ASP A 334 -3.25 -2.82 -17.45
C ASP A 334 -3.25 -4.35 -17.46
N ALA A 335 -2.52 -4.97 -16.53
CA ALA A 335 -2.58 -6.40 -16.29
C ALA A 335 -4.01 -6.85 -15.88
N PRO A 336 -4.46 -8.04 -16.30
CA PRO A 336 -5.66 -8.67 -15.77
C PRO A 336 -5.56 -8.82 -14.24
N GLU A 337 -6.69 -8.72 -13.52
CA GLU A 337 -6.72 -8.97 -12.08
C GLU A 337 -6.12 -10.35 -11.75
N GLY A 338 -5.02 -10.37 -10.99
CA GLY A 338 -4.35 -11.60 -10.54
C GLY A 338 -3.05 -11.98 -11.27
N GLU A 339 -2.59 -11.22 -12.26
CA GLU A 339 -1.27 -11.47 -12.86
C GLU A 339 -0.11 -10.99 -11.96
N LYS A 340 0.85 -11.88 -11.78
CA LYS A 340 2.03 -11.74 -10.93
C LYS A 340 3.07 -10.87 -11.65
N GLY A 341 3.17 -9.59 -11.27
CA GLY A 341 3.86 -8.54 -12.05
C GLY A 341 5.34 -8.27 -11.72
N GLY A 342 5.96 -9.08 -10.84
CA GLY A 342 7.36 -8.94 -10.45
C GLY A 342 8.32 -9.41 -11.55
N SER A 343 9.47 -8.75 -11.70
CA SER A 343 10.55 -9.18 -12.57
C SER A 343 11.86 -9.24 -11.78
N ALA A 344 12.69 -10.23 -12.07
CA ALA A 344 14.05 -10.32 -11.54
C ALA A 344 15.04 -9.74 -12.55
N PRO A 345 16.14 -9.09 -12.09
CA PRO A 345 17.07 -8.45 -12.99
C PRO A 345 17.85 -9.49 -13.79
N MET A 346 17.86 -9.33 -15.11
CA MET A 346 18.56 -10.20 -16.04
C MET A 346 20.07 -9.95 -15.96
N VAL A 347 20.87 -11.03 -16.01
CA VAL A 347 22.33 -10.89 -16.12
C VAL A 347 22.71 -10.15 -17.42
N PRO A 348 23.76 -9.30 -17.41
CA PRO A 348 24.06 -8.43 -18.55
C PRO A 348 24.30 -9.15 -19.88
N GLU A 349 24.87 -10.36 -19.85
CA GLU A 349 25.12 -11.15 -21.05
C GLU A 349 23.81 -11.62 -21.71
N ALA A 350 22.83 -12.02 -20.88
CA ALA A 350 21.52 -12.44 -21.36
C ALA A 350 20.73 -11.24 -21.90
N PHE A 351 20.80 -10.09 -21.21
CA PHE A 351 20.14 -8.87 -21.67
C PHE A 351 20.69 -8.39 -23.01
N LYS A 352 22.03 -8.36 -23.16
CA LYS A 352 22.67 -7.99 -24.42
C LYS A 352 22.28 -8.91 -25.58
N LYS A 353 22.12 -10.20 -25.32
CA LYS A 353 21.62 -11.17 -26.32
C LYS A 353 20.16 -10.90 -26.69
N ASN A 354 19.32 -10.57 -25.71
CA ASN A 354 17.92 -10.22 -25.94
C ASN A 354 17.79 -8.94 -26.81
N VAL A 355 18.54 -7.90 -26.46
CA VAL A 355 18.67 -6.65 -27.21
C VAL A 355 19.03 -6.90 -28.67
N ALA A 356 19.99 -7.79 -28.95
CA ALA A 356 20.44 -8.08 -30.29
C ALA A 356 19.43 -8.87 -31.16
N HIS A 357 18.52 -9.64 -30.56
CA HIS A 357 17.66 -10.58 -31.28
C HIS A 357 16.16 -10.22 -31.29
N GLN A 358 15.69 -9.44 -30.33
CA GLN A 358 14.24 -9.24 -30.11
C GLN A 358 13.81 -7.78 -29.99
N LEU A 359 14.69 -6.87 -29.56
CA LEU A 359 14.32 -5.49 -29.23
C LEU A 359 14.56 -4.52 -30.39
N LYS A 360 13.66 -3.55 -30.53
CA LYS A 360 13.71 -2.48 -31.53
C LYS A 360 13.99 -1.14 -30.85
N PHE A 361 14.88 -0.37 -31.46
CA PHE A 361 15.25 0.97 -31.02
C PHE A 361 14.95 1.99 -32.11
N THR A 362 14.55 3.19 -31.70
CA THR A 362 14.32 4.32 -32.61
C THR A 362 15.64 4.86 -33.16
N HIS A 363 16.71 4.83 -32.34
CA HIS A 363 18.07 5.21 -32.73
C HIS A 363 19.05 4.07 -32.46
N LEU A 364 19.95 3.78 -33.42
CA LEU A 364 20.94 2.70 -33.29
C LEU A 364 21.95 2.96 -32.16
N ASP A 365 22.27 4.23 -31.88
CA ASP A 365 23.22 4.63 -30.83
C ASP A 365 22.68 4.36 -29.40
N ASP A 366 21.36 4.19 -29.26
CA ASP A 366 20.73 3.90 -27.97
C ASP A 366 21.05 2.48 -27.47
N VAL A 367 21.34 1.55 -28.39
CA VAL A 367 21.61 0.14 -28.06
C VAL A 367 22.82 0.02 -27.14
N GLU A 368 23.91 0.70 -27.47
CA GLU A 368 25.15 0.68 -26.69
C GLU A 368 24.92 1.34 -25.32
N THR A 369 24.21 2.47 -25.30
CA THR A 369 23.90 3.20 -24.07
C THR A 369 23.07 2.35 -23.11
N VAL A 370 22.00 1.72 -23.60
CA VAL A 370 21.11 0.87 -22.80
C VAL A 370 21.85 -0.35 -22.25
N CYS A 371 22.62 -1.05 -23.08
CA CYS A 371 23.39 -2.21 -22.63
C CYS A 371 24.44 -1.84 -21.57
N ARG A 372 25.14 -0.71 -21.77
CA ARG A 372 26.14 -0.21 -20.82
C ARG A 372 25.49 0.13 -19.48
N LEU A 373 24.40 0.90 -19.50
CA LEU A 373 23.69 1.31 -18.28
C LEU A 373 23.12 0.12 -17.52
N GLN A 374 22.49 -0.84 -18.21
CA GLN A 374 21.99 -2.05 -17.57
C GLN A 374 23.11 -2.83 -16.88
N ALA A 375 24.26 -3.00 -17.52
CA ALA A 375 25.40 -3.69 -16.93
C ALA A 375 25.99 -2.96 -15.71
N GLU A 376 26.13 -1.63 -15.78
CA GLU A 376 26.64 -0.81 -14.69
C GLU A 376 25.71 -0.86 -13.47
N VAL A 377 24.40 -0.69 -13.68
CA VAL A 377 23.40 -0.72 -12.61
C VAL A 377 23.29 -2.11 -12.00
N TYR A 378 23.24 -3.15 -12.83
CA TYR A 378 23.20 -4.53 -12.35
C TYR A 378 24.39 -4.82 -11.43
N LYS A 379 25.60 -4.44 -11.87
CA LYS A 379 26.81 -4.66 -11.09
C LYS A 379 26.78 -3.89 -9.76
N GLU A 380 26.43 -2.61 -9.79
CA GLU A 380 26.35 -1.77 -8.60
C GLU A 380 25.34 -2.30 -7.58
N LYS A 381 24.12 -2.59 -8.03
CA LYS A 381 23.04 -3.08 -7.18
C LYS A 381 23.36 -4.47 -6.64
N ALA A 382 23.90 -5.37 -7.45
CA ALA A 382 24.27 -6.72 -7.01
C ALA A 382 25.43 -6.70 -5.98
N GLU A 383 26.43 -5.82 -6.16
CA GLU A 383 27.55 -5.66 -5.23
C GLU A 383 27.14 -5.08 -3.86
N MET A 384 26.03 -4.32 -3.81
CA MET A 384 25.54 -3.66 -2.60
C MET A 384 24.38 -4.40 -1.90
N CYS A 385 23.67 -5.26 -2.62
CA CYS A 385 22.45 -5.89 -2.13
C CYS A 385 22.75 -6.97 -1.07
N ARG A 386 22.35 -6.67 0.17
CA ARG A 386 22.41 -7.61 1.31
C ARG A 386 21.12 -8.37 1.52
N SER A 387 20.00 -7.83 1.05
CA SER A 387 18.67 -8.42 1.22
C SER A 387 17.91 -8.31 -0.09
N LEU A 388 17.48 -9.45 -0.64
CA LEU A 388 16.74 -9.52 -1.90
C LEU A 388 15.34 -10.08 -1.66
N ARG A 389 14.32 -9.36 -2.12
CA ARG A 389 12.92 -9.76 -1.99
C ARG A 389 12.31 -10.08 -3.36
N LEU A 390 12.09 -11.36 -3.61
CA LEU A 390 11.47 -11.93 -4.80
C LEU A 390 9.97 -12.18 -4.51
N VAL A 391 9.11 -11.38 -5.10
CA VAL A 391 7.65 -11.46 -4.91
C VAL A 391 6.97 -11.68 -6.25
N ASP A 392 5.94 -12.52 -6.27
CA ASP A 392 5.07 -12.72 -7.42
C ASP A 392 5.84 -13.13 -8.69
N LEU A 393 6.71 -14.14 -8.58
CA LEU A 393 7.43 -14.69 -9.74
C LEU A 393 6.88 -16.07 -10.14
N GLY A 394 6.56 -16.23 -11.43
CA GLY A 394 6.31 -17.55 -12.03
C GLY A 394 7.58 -18.41 -12.07
N ALA A 395 7.45 -19.71 -12.35
CA ALA A 395 8.56 -20.65 -12.23
C ALA A 395 9.80 -20.25 -13.05
N ASP A 396 9.63 -19.82 -14.31
CA ASP A 396 10.76 -19.48 -15.18
C ASP A 396 11.49 -18.20 -14.74
N ALA A 397 10.74 -17.14 -14.41
CA ALA A 397 11.30 -15.90 -13.88
C ALA A 397 12.05 -16.14 -12.56
N LEU A 398 11.48 -16.97 -11.67
CA LEU A 398 12.14 -17.37 -10.45
C LEU A 398 13.43 -18.16 -10.73
N GLY A 399 13.41 -19.08 -11.70
CA GLY A 399 14.61 -19.84 -12.09
C GLY A 399 15.76 -18.94 -12.56
N ILE A 400 15.46 -17.89 -13.32
CA ILE A 400 16.44 -16.89 -13.75
C ILE A 400 16.98 -16.12 -12.53
N ALA A 401 16.08 -15.67 -11.65
CA ALA A 401 16.44 -14.95 -10.42
C ALA A 401 17.39 -15.77 -9.53
N LEU A 402 17.06 -17.04 -9.31
CA LEU A 402 17.85 -17.95 -8.48
C LEU A 402 19.24 -18.21 -9.08
N SER A 403 19.33 -18.37 -10.40
CA SER A 403 20.60 -18.57 -11.10
C SER A 403 21.50 -17.32 -11.06
N ALA A 404 20.92 -16.14 -10.80
CA ALA A 404 21.65 -14.90 -10.68
C ALA A 404 22.19 -14.63 -9.27
N LEU A 405 21.74 -15.34 -8.23
CA LEU A 405 22.10 -15.05 -6.85
C LEU A 405 23.62 -15.15 -6.58
N GLU A 406 24.34 -16.02 -7.31
CA GLU A 406 25.81 -16.13 -7.22
C GLU A 406 26.54 -14.81 -7.56
N ARG A 407 25.86 -13.89 -8.25
CA ARG A 407 26.38 -12.56 -8.62
C ARG A 407 26.26 -11.53 -7.49
N TYR A 408 25.68 -11.89 -6.35
CA TYR A 408 25.46 -11.01 -5.20
C TYR A 408 26.45 -11.36 -4.07
N PRO A 409 27.68 -10.81 -4.07
CA PRO A 409 28.76 -11.27 -3.20
C PRO A 409 28.55 -10.99 -1.71
N VAL A 410 27.66 -10.06 -1.36
CA VAL A 410 27.37 -9.64 0.02
C VAL A 410 25.95 -10.00 0.46
N LEU A 411 25.25 -10.86 -0.28
CA LEU A 411 23.89 -11.25 0.01
C LEU A 411 23.82 -12.05 1.32
N GLU A 412 23.02 -11.55 2.27
CA GLU A 412 22.82 -12.18 3.57
C GLU A 412 21.39 -12.67 3.76
N SER A 413 20.41 -12.07 3.08
CA SER A 413 18.99 -12.40 3.21
C SER A 413 18.31 -12.55 1.86
N VAL A 414 17.49 -13.60 1.72
CA VAL A 414 16.61 -13.79 0.57
C VAL A 414 15.20 -14.06 1.08
N GLU A 415 14.25 -13.27 0.58
CA GLU A 415 12.83 -13.45 0.83
C GLU A 415 12.15 -13.80 -0.50
N ILE A 416 11.42 -14.91 -0.53
CA ILE A 416 10.65 -15.40 -1.68
C ILE A 416 9.21 -15.50 -1.21
N VAL A 417 8.31 -14.72 -1.81
CA VAL A 417 6.89 -14.66 -1.41
C VAL A 417 6.00 -14.87 -2.63
N HIS A 418 4.99 -15.74 -2.47
CA HIS A 418 3.96 -15.97 -3.48
C HIS A 418 4.51 -16.31 -4.90
N CYS A 419 5.66 -16.98 -4.94
CA CYS A 419 6.29 -17.43 -6.17
C CYS A 419 5.97 -18.92 -6.43
N GLU A 420 6.17 -19.38 -7.66
CA GLU A 420 6.09 -20.81 -8.00
C GLU A 420 7.39 -21.53 -7.59
N LEU A 421 7.65 -21.59 -6.28
CA LEU A 421 8.91 -22.13 -5.73
C LEU A 421 9.00 -23.64 -5.85
N SER A 422 7.91 -24.39 -5.68
CA SER A 422 7.90 -25.86 -5.68
C SER A 422 8.72 -26.51 -6.81
N PRO A 423 8.57 -26.14 -8.10
CA PRO A 423 9.39 -26.69 -9.18
C PRO A 423 10.85 -26.21 -9.20
N LYS A 424 11.18 -25.09 -8.54
CA LYS A 424 12.51 -24.50 -8.50
C LYS A 424 13.22 -24.68 -7.14
N LEU A 425 12.58 -25.34 -6.18
CA LEU A 425 13.12 -25.56 -4.85
C LEU A 425 14.50 -26.25 -4.88
N PRO A 426 14.75 -27.31 -5.67
CA PRO A 426 16.08 -27.92 -5.73
C PRO A 426 17.17 -26.95 -6.20
N LEU A 427 16.84 -26.03 -7.11
CA LEU A 427 17.76 -25.00 -7.57
C LEU A 427 18.05 -24.01 -6.44
N LEU A 428 17.02 -23.53 -5.74
CA LEU A 428 17.21 -22.65 -4.58
C LEU A 428 18.12 -23.30 -3.54
N LEU A 429 17.85 -24.56 -3.16
CA LEU A 429 18.63 -25.24 -2.11
C LEU A 429 20.09 -25.40 -2.50
N LYS A 430 20.37 -25.77 -3.75
CA LYS A 430 21.74 -25.81 -4.26
C LYS A 430 22.43 -24.45 -4.16
N VAL A 431 21.73 -23.38 -4.56
CA VAL A 431 22.27 -22.01 -4.50
C VAL A 431 22.48 -21.55 -3.05
N VAL A 432 21.62 -21.95 -2.11
CA VAL A 432 21.76 -21.66 -0.67
C VAL A 432 22.94 -22.42 -0.02
N GLU A 433 23.38 -23.54 -0.60
CA GLU A 433 24.61 -24.23 -0.17
C GLU A 433 25.87 -23.48 -0.62
N GLU A 434 25.84 -22.91 -1.83
CA GLU A 434 26.96 -22.18 -2.42
C GLU A 434 27.07 -20.75 -1.86
N ILE A 435 25.94 -20.10 -1.60
CA ILE A 435 25.83 -18.74 -1.06
C ILE A 435 25.60 -18.80 0.44
N LYS A 436 26.49 -18.15 1.20
CA LYS A 436 26.47 -18.15 2.67
C LYS A 436 25.42 -17.22 3.26
N LEU A 437 24.15 -17.47 2.96
CA LEU A 437 23.02 -16.71 3.50
C LEU A 437 22.92 -16.85 5.03
N ARG A 438 22.45 -15.77 5.67
CA ARG A 438 22.10 -15.71 7.09
C ARG A 438 20.59 -15.84 7.32
N GLN A 439 19.78 -15.40 6.37
CA GLN A 439 18.33 -15.39 6.47
C GLN A 439 17.70 -15.91 5.18
N LEU A 440 16.68 -16.77 5.32
CA LEU A 440 15.91 -17.31 4.21
C LEU A 440 14.42 -17.30 4.56
N HIS A 441 13.63 -16.57 3.80
CA HIS A 441 12.19 -16.45 4.03
C HIS A 441 11.45 -17.01 2.81
N LEU A 442 10.65 -18.06 3.00
CA LEU A 442 9.95 -18.80 1.93
C LEU A 442 8.43 -18.73 2.11
N GLN A 443 7.93 -17.61 2.62
CA GLN A 443 6.53 -17.47 3.01
C GLN A 443 5.58 -17.63 1.81
N HIS A 444 4.42 -18.26 2.04
CA HIS A 444 3.34 -18.36 1.04
C HIS A 444 3.74 -18.98 -0.33
N ASN A 445 4.64 -19.97 -0.37
CA ASN A 445 5.06 -20.66 -1.61
C ASN A 445 4.50 -22.08 -1.80
N GLU A 446 3.37 -22.42 -1.16
CA GLU A 446 2.71 -23.74 -1.24
C GLU A 446 3.69 -24.94 -1.23
N LEU A 447 4.60 -24.96 -0.27
CA LEU A 447 5.54 -26.06 -0.12
C LEU A 447 4.81 -27.30 0.42
N LEU A 448 4.76 -28.34 -0.41
CA LEU A 448 4.26 -29.65 0.01
C LEU A 448 5.25 -30.33 0.98
N GLU A 449 4.81 -31.42 1.62
CA GLU A 449 5.59 -32.20 2.60
C GLU A 449 7.01 -32.54 2.11
N GLU A 450 7.14 -32.96 0.84
CA GLU A 450 8.43 -33.28 0.24
C GLU A 450 9.33 -32.04 0.07
N GLY A 451 8.75 -30.88 -0.22
CA GLY A 451 9.48 -29.61 -0.27
C GLY A 451 10.01 -29.21 1.11
N ILE A 452 9.18 -29.37 2.15
CA ILE A 452 9.60 -29.10 3.54
C ILE A 452 10.75 -30.02 3.95
N ARG A 453 10.72 -31.32 3.59
CA ARG A 453 11.84 -32.25 3.83
C ARG A 453 13.13 -31.81 3.17
N GLN A 454 13.07 -31.37 1.91
CA GLN A 454 14.24 -30.90 1.19
C GLN A 454 14.84 -29.64 1.83
N VAL A 455 14.02 -28.67 2.22
CA VAL A 455 14.46 -27.47 2.95
C VAL A 455 15.16 -27.86 4.26
N ILE A 456 14.58 -28.79 5.00
CA ILE A 456 15.15 -29.30 6.25
C ILE A 456 16.52 -29.95 6.04
N GLU A 457 16.67 -30.80 5.03
CA GLU A 457 17.93 -31.48 4.77
C GLU A 457 19.03 -30.48 4.39
N ALA A 458 18.69 -29.48 3.57
CA ALA A 458 19.62 -28.39 3.24
C ALA A 458 20.03 -27.60 4.49
N ILE A 459 19.11 -27.33 5.42
CA ILE A 459 19.41 -26.62 6.68
C ILE A 459 20.35 -27.44 7.58
N LYS A 460 20.20 -28.76 7.64
CA LYS A 460 21.09 -29.63 8.44
C LYS A 460 22.55 -29.52 7.97
N GLN A 461 22.76 -29.31 6.68
CA GLN A 461 24.08 -29.20 6.06
C GLN A 461 24.61 -27.76 6.06
N ASN A 462 23.71 -26.77 6.13
CA ASN A 462 24.04 -25.36 6.15
C ASN A 462 24.65 -24.93 7.50
N ARG A 463 25.70 -24.10 7.46
CA ARG A 463 26.41 -23.60 8.65
C ARG A 463 26.36 -22.08 8.83
N THR A 464 25.62 -21.37 7.99
CA THR A 464 25.63 -19.91 7.92
C THR A 464 24.26 -19.31 8.23
N LEU A 465 23.19 -20.05 7.93
CA LEU A 465 21.81 -19.65 8.14
C LEU A 465 21.52 -19.52 9.64
N LYS A 466 20.91 -18.40 10.02
CA LYS A 466 20.50 -18.09 11.40
C LYS A 466 18.99 -17.95 11.53
N GLN A 467 18.30 -17.68 10.44
CA GLN A 467 16.86 -17.49 10.43
C GLN A 467 16.24 -18.14 9.20
N LEU A 468 15.17 -18.90 9.41
CA LEU A 468 14.32 -19.46 8.37
C LEU A 468 12.87 -19.05 8.66
N SER A 469 12.17 -18.53 7.66
CA SER A 469 10.72 -18.34 7.75
C SER A 469 10.02 -19.26 6.77
N LEU A 470 9.11 -20.09 7.26
CA LEU A 470 8.21 -20.93 6.47
C LEU A 470 6.74 -20.54 6.68
N GLY A 471 6.48 -19.33 7.20
CA GLY A 471 5.14 -18.84 7.48
C GLY A 471 4.16 -18.93 6.30
N GLY A 472 2.88 -19.12 6.60
CA GLY A 472 1.84 -19.27 5.58
C GLY A 472 1.96 -20.53 4.72
N THR A 473 2.70 -21.56 5.19
CA THR A 473 2.74 -22.88 4.56
C THR A 473 1.87 -23.87 5.33
N LYS A 474 1.26 -24.82 4.62
CA LYS A 474 0.53 -25.93 5.25
C LYS A 474 1.52 -27.02 5.63
N ILE A 475 1.87 -27.10 6.91
CA ILE A 475 2.82 -28.09 7.42
C ILE A 475 2.02 -29.26 7.97
N ALA A 476 2.04 -30.39 7.25
CA ALA A 476 1.46 -31.64 7.73
C ALA A 476 2.20 -32.16 8.99
N GLU A 477 1.57 -33.08 9.71
CA GLU A 477 2.08 -33.66 10.96
C GLU A 477 3.50 -34.24 10.79
N GLU A 478 3.73 -34.97 9.70
CA GLU A 478 5.02 -35.55 9.32
C GLU A 478 6.10 -34.50 9.04
N GLY A 479 5.70 -33.37 8.42
CA GLY A 479 6.60 -32.25 8.13
C GLY A 479 7.09 -31.56 9.41
N ALA A 480 6.24 -31.48 10.43
CA ALA A 480 6.61 -30.88 11.71
C ALA A 480 7.53 -31.77 12.55
N PHE A 481 7.37 -33.09 12.50
CA PHE A 481 8.33 -34.01 13.13
C PHE A 481 9.71 -33.90 12.49
N ALA A 482 9.77 -33.86 11.15
CA ALA A 482 11.01 -33.61 10.44
C ALA A 482 11.63 -32.27 10.85
N LEU A 483 10.81 -31.25 11.05
CA LEU A 483 11.24 -29.92 11.48
C LEU A 483 11.83 -29.92 12.89
N VAL A 484 11.21 -30.61 13.85
CA VAL A 484 11.76 -30.80 15.20
C VAL A 484 13.09 -31.54 15.15
N GLU A 485 13.21 -32.59 14.34
CA GLU A 485 14.45 -33.33 14.17
C GLU A 485 15.55 -32.45 13.56
N ALA A 486 15.21 -31.63 12.56
CA ALA A 486 16.12 -30.66 11.95
C ALA A 486 16.69 -29.69 12.99
N LEU A 487 15.81 -29.08 13.79
CA LEU A 487 16.18 -28.10 14.82
C LEU A 487 17.07 -28.70 15.92
N ARG A 488 16.85 -29.98 16.26
CA ARG A 488 17.76 -30.71 17.17
C ARG A 488 19.14 -30.86 16.56
N VAL A 489 19.22 -31.28 15.29
CA VAL A 489 20.50 -31.53 14.61
C VAL A 489 21.27 -30.23 14.36
N SER A 490 20.60 -29.14 13.97
CA SER A 490 21.22 -27.83 13.79
C SER A 490 21.71 -27.24 15.12
N GLY A 491 20.96 -27.41 16.21
CA GLY A 491 21.41 -27.03 17.55
C GLY A 491 22.71 -27.76 17.98
N VAL A 492 22.89 -29.02 17.56
CA VAL A 492 24.12 -29.79 17.82
C VAL A 492 25.30 -29.32 16.97
N SER A 493 25.06 -28.77 15.77
CA SER A 493 26.11 -28.23 14.90
C SER A 493 26.64 -26.85 15.33
N GLY A 494 26.05 -26.26 16.38
CA GLY A 494 26.43 -24.96 16.94
C GLY A 494 25.80 -23.76 16.22
N VAL A 495 24.91 -24.00 15.26
CA VAL A 495 24.20 -22.96 14.51
C VAL A 495 22.72 -23.02 14.86
N GLU A 496 22.27 -22.07 15.66
CA GLU A 496 20.85 -21.94 16.01
C GLU A 496 20.10 -21.24 14.87
N VAL A 497 19.17 -21.97 14.27
CA VAL A 497 18.27 -21.44 13.23
C VAL A 497 16.95 -21.09 13.89
N GLN A 498 16.66 -19.80 14.01
CA GLN A 498 15.34 -19.33 14.41
C GLN A 498 14.35 -19.63 13.28
N LEU A 499 13.24 -20.25 13.63
CA LEU A 499 12.21 -20.69 12.72
C LEU A 499 10.93 -19.92 12.98
N ASP A 500 10.54 -19.12 11.99
CA ASP A 500 9.26 -18.43 11.97
C ASP A 500 8.22 -19.26 11.20
N LEU A 501 7.19 -19.71 11.91
CA LEU A 501 6.04 -20.44 11.36
C LEU A 501 4.74 -19.63 11.47
N ASN A 502 4.79 -18.32 11.69
CA ASN A 502 3.59 -17.48 11.76
C ASN A 502 2.66 -17.71 10.56
N ASP A 503 1.36 -17.57 10.79
CA ASP A 503 0.31 -17.80 9.77
C ASP A 503 0.30 -19.21 9.15
N SER A 504 1.03 -20.17 9.72
CA SER A 504 0.98 -21.59 9.32
C SER A 504 -0.11 -22.31 10.11
N ASP A 505 -0.84 -23.19 9.44
CA ASP A 505 -1.72 -24.15 10.12
C ASP A 505 -0.90 -25.39 10.47
N LEU A 506 -0.61 -25.55 11.77
CA LEU A 506 0.12 -26.70 12.29
C LEU A 506 -0.82 -27.82 12.76
N GLY A 507 -2.09 -27.56 13.07
CA GLY A 507 -2.97 -28.55 13.69
C GLY A 507 -2.30 -29.32 14.84
N LYS A 508 -2.25 -30.66 14.74
CA LYS A 508 -1.58 -31.54 15.74
C LYS A 508 -0.07 -31.31 15.86
N ALA A 509 0.58 -30.84 14.81
CA ALA A 509 2.02 -30.56 14.83
C ALA A 509 2.39 -29.52 15.90
N ALA A 510 1.52 -28.57 16.21
CA ALA A 510 1.77 -27.58 17.24
C ALA A 510 2.08 -28.24 18.60
N VAL A 511 1.40 -29.34 18.92
CA VAL A 511 1.64 -30.12 20.15
C VAL A 511 2.99 -30.81 20.11
N ALA A 512 3.34 -31.45 19.00
CA ALA A 512 4.63 -32.14 18.85
C ALA A 512 5.82 -31.17 19.00
N VAL A 513 5.72 -30.00 18.33
CA VAL A 513 6.74 -28.94 18.40
C VAL A 513 6.83 -28.37 19.81
N ALA A 514 5.69 -28.01 20.43
CA ALA A 514 5.67 -27.52 21.80
C ALA A 514 6.22 -28.57 22.79
N GLY A 515 5.88 -29.84 22.62
CA GLY A 515 6.39 -30.94 23.44
C GLY A 515 7.91 -31.07 23.35
N ALA A 516 8.48 -30.93 22.15
CA ALA A 516 9.93 -30.94 21.95
C ALA A 516 10.63 -29.76 22.62
N VAL A 517 10.04 -28.56 22.54
CA VAL A 517 10.55 -27.36 23.22
C VAL A 517 10.51 -27.55 24.74
N ARG A 518 9.38 -28.03 25.29
CA ARG A 518 9.20 -28.30 26.73
C ARG A 518 10.16 -29.37 27.24
N ALA A 519 10.45 -30.39 26.44
CA ALA A 519 11.39 -31.45 26.77
C ALA A 519 12.88 -31.03 26.64
N GLY A 520 13.15 -29.76 26.30
CA GLY A 520 14.52 -29.23 26.14
C GLY A 520 15.24 -29.76 24.90
N GLN A 521 14.50 -30.36 23.96
CA GLN A 521 15.04 -30.89 22.72
C GLN A 521 15.30 -29.78 21.69
N VAL A 522 14.49 -28.73 21.77
CA VAL A 522 14.64 -27.48 21.01
C VAL A 522 14.67 -26.34 22.04
N LYS A 523 15.59 -25.37 21.90
CA LYS A 523 15.62 -24.23 22.82
C LYS A 523 14.34 -23.39 22.68
N GLN A 524 13.88 -22.84 23.81
CA GLN A 524 12.80 -21.85 23.81
C GLN A 524 13.18 -20.62 22.96
N GLY A 525 12.22 -20.06 22.23
CA GLY A 525 12.41 -18.90 21.35
C GLY A 525 12.99 -19.22 19.97
N ILE A 526 13.41 -20.47 19.72
CA ILE A 526 13.82 -20.90 18.38
C ILE A 526 12.60 -20.93 17.45
N VAL A 527 11.47 -21.46 17.90
CA VAL A 527 10.24 -21.53 17.09
C VAL A 527 9.33 -20.38 17.47
N ILE A 528 9.01 -19.52 16.50
CA ILE A 528 7.97 -18.51 16.62
C ILE A 528 6.71 -19.05 15.97
N HIS A 529 5.70 -19.31 16.78
CA HIS A 529 4.37 -19.65 16.29
C HIS A 529 3.33 -19.47 17.41
N PRO A 530 2.19 -18.82 17.12
CA PRO A 530 1.24 -18.47 18.13
C PRO A 530 0.79 -19.60 19.06
N GLY A 531 0.35 -20.70 18.44
CA GLY A 531 -0.12 -21.87 19.15
C GLY A 531 1.00 -22.62 19.89
N VAL A 532 2.23 -22.62 19.36
CA VAL A 532 3.35 -23.36 19.99
C VAL A 532 3.79 -22.65 21.27
N GLU A 533 3.93 -21.32 21.21
CA GLU A 533 4.29 -20.50 22.36
C GLU A 533 3.24 -20.64 23.47
N PHE A 534 1.95 -20.56 23.12
CA PHE A 534 0.86 -20.75 24.07
C PHE A 534 0.90 -22.13 24.73
N LEU A 535 1.09 -23.20 23.96
CA LEU A 535 1.21 -24.56 24.48
C LEU A 535 2.45 -24.75 25.38
N CYS A 536 3.54 -24.04 25.11
CA CYS A 536 4.74 -24.03 25.97
C CYS A 536 4.51 -23.33 27.31
N MET A 537 3.58 -22.38 27.37
CA MET A 537 3.21 -21.67 28.61
C MET A 537 2.26 -22.48 29.51
N LEU A 538 1.59 -23.51 28.99
CA LEU A 538 0.71 -24.36 29.79
C LEU A 538 1.48 -25.09 30.90
N LYS A 539 0.80 -25.38 32.01
CA LYS A 539 1.32 -26.34 33.00
C LYS A 539 1.33 -27.76 32.40
N ASP A 540 2.20 -28.63 32.88
CA ASP A 540 2.36 -29.99 32.33
C ASP A 540 1.05 -30.77 32.27
N GLU A 541 0.23 -30.70 33.32
CA GLU A 541 -1.09 -31.34 33.36
C GLU A 541 -2.00 -30.88 32.21
N LYS A 542 -2.04 -29.57 31.96
CA LYS A 542 -2.87 -28.98 30.89
C LYS A 542 -2.31 -29.24 29.51
N PHE A 543 -0.99 -29.26 29.36
CA PHE A 543 -0.36 -29.66 28.11
C PHE A 543 -0.67 -31.13 27.77
N HIS A 544 -0.60 -32.05 28.74
CA HIS A 544 -0.98 -33.45 28.54
C HIS A 544 -2.46 -33.64 28.19
N GLU A 545 -3.37 -32.90 28.83
CA GLU A 545 -4.79 -32.90 28.47
C GLU A 545 -5.00 -32.52 26.99
N VAL A 546 -4.30 -31.48 26.51
CA VAL A 546 -4.37 -31.08 25.10
C VAL A 546 -3.78 -32.16 24.19
N ALA A 547 -2.60 -32.67 24.54
CA ALA A 547 -1.84 -33.58 23.70
C ALA A 547 -2.51 -34.96 23.53
N GLU A 548 -3.05 -35.53 24.60
CA GLU A 548 -3.57 -36.90 24.60
C GLU A 548 -5.09 -36.97 24.51
N ARG A 549 -5.78 -35.99 25.08
CA ARG A 549 -7.24 -36.02 25.23
C ARG A 549 -7.95 -35.02 24.34
N GLN A 550 -7.21 -34.18 23.62
CA GLN A 550 -7.77 -33.07 22.82
C GLN A 550 -8.69 -32.19 23.70
N MET A 551 -8.31 -32.02 24.97
CA MET A 551 -9.09 -31.32 25.98
C MET A 551 -8.30 -30.11 26.48
N LEU A 552 -8.95 -28.95 26.58
CA LEU A 552 -8.35 -27.76 27.18
C LEU A 552 -9.32 -27.14 28.18
N GLU A 553 -8.93 -27.14 29.46
CA GLU A 553 -9.64 -26.42 30.51
C GLU A 553 -8.77 -25.33 31.12
N LEU A 554 -9.19 -24.07 30.96
CA LEU A 554 -8.50 -22.89 31.47
C LEU A 554 -9.44 -22.01 32.28
N ASP A 555 -8.92 -21.54 33.43
CA ASP A 555 -9.62 -20.63 34.32
C ASP A 555 -8.85 -19.31 34.43
N PHE A 556 -9.48 -18.24 33.95
CA PHE A 556 -8.98 -16.87 33.97
C PHE A 556 -9.77 -15.97 34.91
N SER A 557 -10.70 -16.54 35.69
CA SER A 557 -11.53 -15.78 36.63
C SER A 557 -10.68 -15.07 37.69
N PHE A 558 -11.21 -13.97 38.22
CA PHE A 558 -10.59 -13.29 39.36
C PHE A 558 -10.75 -14.12 40.63
N GLY A 559 -9.65 -14.34 41.35
CA GLY A 559 -9.65 -15.06 42.62
C GLY A 559 -10.27 -14.22 43.74
N TRP A 560 -11.59 -14.19 43.87
CA TRP A 560 -12.22 -13.57 45.05
C TRP A 560 -12.33 -14.58 46.18
N ARG A 561 -11.28 -14.73 47.00
CA ARG A 561 -11.38 -15.25 48.38
C ARG A 561 -10.06 -15.16 49.17
N LEU A 562 -10.06 -14.37 50.24
CA LEU A 562 -9.45 -14.74 51.52
C LEU A 562 -10.50 -14.56 52.61
N SER A 563 -10.64 -15.56 53.48
CA SER A 563 -11.52 -15.59 54.65
C SER A 563 -11.11 -14.62 55.77
N SER A 564 -10.39 -13.54 55.46
CA SER A 564 -9.76 -12.64 56.44
C SER A 564 -9.65 -11.18 55.94
N GLY A 565 -10.62 -10.71 55.15
CA GLY A 565 -10.86 -9.27 54.96
C GLY A 565 -9.80 -8.46 54.20
N SER A 566 -8.76 -9.10 53.65
CA SER A 566 -7.82 -8.44 52.75
C SER A 566 -8.27 -8.63 51.30
N ARG A 567 -8.52 -7.52 50.59
CA ARG A 567 -8.77 -7.52 49.14
C ARG A 567 -7.64 -8.28 48.45
N GLY A 568 -7.97 -9.36 47.75
CA GLY A 568 -7.04 -9.99 46.82
C GLY A 568 -6.49 -8.97 45.83
N ASP A 569 -5.32 -9.25 45.28
CA ASP A 569 -4.52 -8.38 44.41
C ASP A 569 -5.21 -7.94 43.10
N GLY A 570 -6.47 -8.30 42.88
CA GLY A 570 -7.26 -7.84 41.74
C GLY A 570 -6.63 -8.23 40.41
N ARG A 571 -5.94 -9.39 40.35
CA ARG A 571 -5.39 -9.94 39.10
C ARG A 571 -6.18 -11.18 38.67
N PRO A 572 -6.43 -11.37 37.36
CA PRO A 572 -7.05 -12.58 36.85
C PRO A 572 -6.09 -13.76 37.05
N ARG A 573 -6.64 -14.98 37.13
CA ARG A 573 -5.81 -16.19 37.07
C ARG A 573 -5.14 -16.28 35.69
N ASN A 574 -3.89 -16.72 35.65
CA ASN A 574 -3.12 -16.90 34.41
C ASN A 574 -3.12 -15.66 33.47
N PRO A 575 -2.75 -14.45 33.97
CA PRO A 575 -2.86 -13.21 33.19
C PRO A 575 -2.04 -13.25 31.90
N GLU A 576 -0.86 -13.87 31.96
CA GLU A 576 0.01 -14.05 30.80
C GLU A 576 -0.66 -14.90 29.72
N LEU A 577 -1.34 -16.00 30.08
CA LEU A 577 -2.09 -16.82 29.12
C LEU A 577 -3.31 -16.09 28.56
N LEU A 578 -3.94 -15.20 29.34
CA LEU A 578 -5.14 -14.45 28.92
C LEU A 578 -4.81 -13.42 27.83
N GLU A 579 -3.74 -12.63 28.01
CA GLU A 579 -3.21 -11.73 26.96
C GLU A 579 -2.84 -12.50 25.69
N ARG A 580 -2.49 -13.76 25.91
CA ARG A 580 -1.91 -14.63 24.93
C ARG A 580 -2.95 -15.46 24.13
N LEU A 581 -4.16 -15.61 24.67
CA LEU A 581 -5.21 -16.43 24.11
C LEU A 581 -5.76 -15.94 22.75
N PRO A 582 -6.08 -14.65 22.54
CA PRO A 582 -6.76 -14.18 21.31
C PRO A 582 -6.04 -14.56 20.02
N TRP A 583 -4.73 -14.41 19.97
CA TRP A 583 -3.92 -14.69 18.77
C TRP A 583 -3.41 -16.14 18.73
N ALA A 584 -3.37 -16.86 19.85
CA ALA A 584 -3.01 -18.29 19.86
C ALA A 584 -4.19 -19.20 19.53
N PHE A 585 -5.42 -18.79 19.87
CA PHE A 585 -6.62 -19.63 19.80
C PHE A 585 -6.93 -20.16 18.38
N PRO A 586 -6.78 -19.37 17.28
CA PRO A 586 -6.95 -19.87 15.92
C PRO A 586 -5.93 -20.96 15.53
N HIS A 587 -4.81 -21.06 16.24
CA HIS A 587 -3.70 -21.96 15.95
C HIS A 587 -3.60 -23.12 16.94
N LEU A 588 -4.62 -23.32 17.80
CA LEU A 588 -4.68 -24.48 18.68
C LEU A 588 -5.00 -25.74 17.88
N PRO A 589 -4.44 -26.90 18.29
CA PRO A 589 -4.76 -28.18 17.67
C PRO A 589 -6.27 -28.44 17.74
N ALA A 590 -6.80 -29.27 16.84
CA ALA A 590 -8.20 -29.66 16.86
C ALA A 590 -8.59 -30.27 18.23
N LEU A 591 -9.42 -29.56 18.99
CA LEU A 591 -9.91 -29.96 20.31
C LEU A 591 -11.28 -30.65 20.18
N ARG A 592 -11.57 -31.56 21.12
CA ARG A 592 -12.88 -32.19 21.30
C ARG A 592 -13.65 -31.64 22.50
N ASP A 593 -12.96 -31.25 23.56
CA ASP A 593 -13.55 -30.64 24.76
C ASP A 593 -12.81 -29.34 25.10
N LEU A 594 -13.53 -28.23 25.06
CA LEU A 594 -12.99 -26.92 25.39
C LEU A 594 -13.79 -26.28 26.52
N ARG A 595 -13.10 -25.90 27.60
CA ARG A 595 -13.69 -25.25 28.76
C ARG A 595 -12.90 -24.00 29.11
N LEU A 596 -13.49 -22.84 28.85
CA LEU A 596 -12.89 -21.55 29.14
C LEU A 596 -13.72 -20.81 30.16
N ASP A 597 -13.08 -20.45 31.27
CA ASP A 597 -13.62 -19.56 32.28
C ASP A 597 -13.02 -18.17 32.13
N LEU A 598 -13.77 -17.28 31.51
CA LEU A 598 -13.38 -15.90 31.17
C LEU A 598 -14.27 -14.89 31.92
N ARG A 599 -14.88 -15.30 33.04
CA ARG A 599 -15.73 -14.41 33.85
C ARG A 599 -14.94 -13.28 34.48
N ASP A 600 -15.61 -12.15 34.71
CA ASP A 600 -15.04 -10.95 35.33
C ASP A 600 -13.82 -10.39 34.58
N GLY A 601 -13.57 -10.87 33.35
CA GLY A 601 -12.44 -10.50 32.51
C GLY A 601 -12.66 -9.16 31.84
N LEU A 602 -11.56 -8.49 31.50
CA LEU A 602 -11.57 -7.40 30.50
C LEU A 602 -11.39 -8.02 29.10
N LEU A 603 -12.13 -9.08 28.78
CA LEU A 603 -12.17 -9.59 27.41
C LEU A 603 -12.99 -8.58 26.60
N GLY A 604 -12.35 -7.48 26.18
CA GLY A 604 -13.01 -6.47 25.35
C GLY A 604 -13.57 -7.07 24.06
N ALA A 605 -14.35 -6.27 23.33
CA ALA A 605 -14.97 -6.68 22.05
C ALA A 605 -13.98 -7.40 21.12
N ASP A 606 -12.75 -6.89 20.99
CA ASP A 606 -11.69 -7.49 20.17
C ASP A 606 -11.27 -8.90 20.65
N GLY A 607 -11.21 -9.12 21.96
CA GLY A 607 -10.88 -10.41 22.55
C GLY A 607 -11.97 -11.45 22.31
N LEU A 608 -13.25 -11.05 22.38
CA LEU A 608 -14.36 -11.95 22.05
C LEU A 608 -14.42 -12.25 20.55
N ARG A 609 -14.15 -11.25 19.70
CA ARG A 609 -14.07 -11.44 18.25
C ARG A 609 -12.96 -12.41 17.87
N ALA A 610 -11.80 -12.32 18.51
CA ALA A 610 -10.71 -13.28 18.33
C ALA A 610 -11.09 -14.70 18.80
N LEU A 611 -11.78 -14.82 19.94
CA LEU A 611 -12.32 -16.10 20.41
C LEU A 611 -13.32 -16.68 19.39
N ALA A 612 -14.23 -15.86 18.85
CA ALA A 612 -15.18 -16.27 17.83
C ALA A 612 -14.47 -16.74 16.55
N LEU A 613 -13.44 -16.03 16.09
CA LEU A 613 -12.63 -16.44 14.94
C LEU A 613 -11.93 -17.78 15.17
N GLY A 614 -11.31 -18.00 16.33
CA GLY A 614 -10.67 -19.29 16.61
C GLY A 614 -11.67 -20.42 16.83
N LEU A 615 -12.88 -20.15 17.34
CA LEU A 615 -13.93 -21.17 17.47
C LEU A 615 -14.32 -21.71 16.09
N ARG A 616 -14.36 -20.86 15.06
CA ARG A 616 -14.64 -21.31 13.67
C ARG A 616 -13.62 -22.32 13.16
N GLN A 617 -12.40 -22.34 13.68
CA GLN A 617 -11.38 -23.32 13.27
C GLN A 617 -11.50 -24.67 14.00
N GLN A 618 -12.26 -24.74 15.10
CA GLN A 618 -12.40 -25.96 15.92
C GLN A 618 -13.51 -26.89 15.41
N GLN A 619 -13.38 -27.35 14.16
CA GLN A 619 -14.40 -28.17 13.48
C GLN A 619 -14.63 -29.57 14.10
N GLU A 620 -13.72 -30.03 14.96
CA GLU A 620 -13.79 -31.31 15.67
C GLU A 620 -14.40 -31.23 17.07
N LEU A 621 -14.84 -30.04 17.50
CA LEU A 621 -15.31 -29.81 18.87
C LEU A 621 -16.63 -30.55 19.16
N GLU A 622 -16.63 -31.38 20.20
CA GLU A 622 -17.79 -32.17 20.65
C GLU A 622 -18.45 -31.57 21.90
N GLU A 623 -17.65 -31.00 22.81
CA GLU A 623 -18.11 -30.35 24.04
C GLU A 623 -17.49 -28.94 24.17
N LEU A 624 -18.34 -27.95 24.46
CA LEU A 624 -17.92 -26.56 24.67
C LEU A 624 -18.54 -26.01 25.94
N THR A 625 -17.70 -25.54 26.87
CA THR A 625 -18.09 -24.73 28.02
C THR A 625 -17.45 -23.35 27.93
N LEU A 626 -18.26 -22.30 27.78
CA LEU A 626 -17.81 -20.91 27.83
C LEU A 626 -18.51 -20.19 28.97
N ARG A 627 -17.72 -19.62 29.88
CA ARG A 627 -18.18 -18.76 30.96
C ARG A 627 -17.66 -17.35 30.70
N LEU A 628 -18.57 -16.44 30.40
CA LEU A 628 -18.32 -15.07 29.95
C LEU A 628 -19.10 -14.06 30.80
N GLN A 629 -19.41 -14.41 32.05
CA GLN A 629 -20.18 -13.52 32.92
C GLN A 629 -19.43 -12.23 33.21
N ASN A 630 -20.16 -11.11 33.32
CA ASN A 630 -19.60 -9.83 33.75
C ASN A 630 -18.41 -9.35 32.88
N ASN A 631 -18.56 -9.35 31.56
CA ASN A 631 -17.58 -8.87 30.57
C ASN A 631 -18.06 -7.62 29.79
N SER A 632 -19.18 -7.00 30.19
CA SER A 632 -19.78 -5.86 29.49
C SER A 632 -20.07 -6.10 28.00
N LEU A 633 -20.42 -7.34 27.62
CA LEU A 633 -20.66 -7.71 26.22
C LEU A 633 -21.97 -7.10 25.68
N GLY A 634 -21.91 -6.49 24.49
CA GLY A 634 -23.06 -5.93 23.78
C GLY A 634 -23.71 -6.89 22.77
N PRO A 635 -24.75 -6.43 22.04
CA PRO A 635 -25.45 -7.24 21.04
C PRO A 635 -24.56 -7.65 19.86
N ASP A 636 -23.68 -6.77 19.38
CA ASP A 636 -22.80 -7.03 18.24
C ASP A 636 -21.71 -8.07 18.60
N ASP A 637 -21.17 -8.00 19.81
CA ASP A 637 -20.17 -8.95 20.33
C ASP A 637 -20.71 -10.39 20.34
N VAL A 638 -21.96 -10.55 20.81
CA VAL A 638 -22.62 -11.87 20.85
C VAL A 638 -23.00 -12.37 19.46
N ASN A 639 -23.25 -11.49 18.49
CA ASN A 639 -23.56 -11.89 17.12
C ASN A 639 -22.36 -12.59 16.44
N ASP A 640 -21.14 -12.11 16.68
CA ASP A 640 -19.92 -12.76 16.18
C ASP A 640 -19.73 -14.15 16.81
N LEU A 641 -19.96 -14.27 18.12
CA LEU A 641 -19.93 -15.55 18.83
C LEU A 641 -21.01 -16.51 18.32
N ALA A 642 -22.24 -16.03 18.13
CA ALA A 642 -23.36 -16.83 17.62
C ALA A 642 -23.08 -17.37 16.20
N SER A 643 -22.51 -16.53 15.34
CA SER A 643 -22.11 -16.90 13.99
C SER A 643 -21.02 -17.98 14.01
N ALA A 644 -20.03 -17.85 14.90
CA ALA A 644 -18.98 -18.85 15.06
C ALA A 644 -19.52 -20.19 15.58
N LEU A 645 -20.39 -20.16 16.60
CA LEU A 645 -21.02 -21.37 17.14
C LEU A 645 -21.82 -22.12 16.06
N ALA A 646 -22.51 -21.40 15.19
CA ALA A 646 -23.30 -22.00 14.11
C ALA A 646 -22.49 -22.87 13.12
N GLU A 647 -21.17 -22.69 13.06
CA GLU A 647 -20.26 -23.43 12.18
C GLU A 647 -19.78 -24.75 12.82
N LEU A 648 -19.97 -24.97 14.12
CA LEU A 648 -19.47 -26.14 14.87
C LEU A 648 -20.33 -27.39 14.68
N LYS A 649 -20.25 -28.03 13.51
CA LYS A 649 -21.15 -29.13 13.11
C LYS A 649 -21.03 -30.43 13.92
N LYS A 650 -19.94 -30.63 14.66
CA LYS A 650 -19.73 -31.80 15.52
C LYS A 650 -20.12 -31.59 16.99
N LEU A 651 -20.55 -30.38 17.36
CA LEU A 651 -20.83 -30.03 18.74
C LEU A 651 -22.08 -30.77 19.27
N LYS A 652 -21.89 -31.57 20.33
CA LYS A 652 -22.93 -32.37 20.98
C LYS A 652 -23.38 -31.79 22.32
N ALA A 653 -22.50 -31.12 23.03
CA ALA A 653 -22.79 -30.50 24.32
C ALA A 653 -22.30 -29.05 24.36
N LEU A 654 -23.21 -28.12 24.65
CA LEU A 654 -22.88 -26.70 24.80
C LEU A 654 -23.32 -26.20 26.17
N LYS A 655 -22.39 -25.58 26.89
CA LYS A 655 -22.64 -24.80 28.10
C LYS A 655 -22.15 -23.37 27.92
N LEU A 656 -23.07 -22.42 27.80
CA LEU A 656 -22.78 -21.01 27.54
C LEU A 656 -23.37 -20.16 28.66
N ILE A 657 -22.50 -19.59 29.49
CA ILE A 657 -22.90 -18.77 30.64
C ILE A 657 -22.52 -17.33 30.35
N LEU A 658 -23.52 -16.49 30.11
CA LEU A 658 -23.40 -15.12 29.63
C LEU A 658 -24.07 -14.13 30.61
N SER A 659 -24.36 -14.53 31.84
CA SER A 659 -25.06 -13.68 32.81
C SER A 659 -24.33 -12.36 33.06
N ASP A 660 -25.09 -11.33 33.44
CA ASP A 660 -24.53 -10.02 33.83
C ASP A 660 -23.74 -9.33 32.70
N ASN A 661 -24.32 -9.25 31.49
CA ASN A 661 -23.80 -8.49 30.35
C ASN A 661 -24.87 -7.53 29.76
N GLU A 662 -24.59 -6.90 28.61
CA GLU A 662 -25.45 -5.92 27.94
C GLU A 662 -26.00 -6.41 26.59
N ILE A 663 -26.22 -7.73 26.46
CA ILE A 663 -26.54 -8.42 25.19
C ILE A 663 -27.83 -7.89 24.54
N GLY A 664 -28.85 -7.57 25.36
CA GLY A 664 -30.14 -7.08 24.88
C GLY A 664 -30.91 -8.07 24.01
N ALA A 665 -32.05 -7.64 23.48
CA ALA A 665 -32.94 -8.50 22.69
C ALA A 665 -32.35 -8.93 21.34
N ALA A 666 -31.58 -8.04 20.69
CA ALA A 666 -30.95 -8.30 19.40
C ALA A 666 -29.86 -9.37 19.52
N GLY A 667 -28.96 -9.26 20.50
CA GLY A 667 -27.91 -10.26 20.73
C GLY A 667 -28.49 -11.62 21.16
N ALA A 668 -29.57 -11.62 21.96
CA ALA A 668 -30.25 -12.87 22.31
C ALA A 668 -30.92 -13.54 21.10
N ALA A 669 -31.52 -12.77 20.19
CA ALA A 669 -32.08 -13.30 18.95
C ALA A 669 -30.97 -13.84 18.02
N ALA A 670 -29.83 -13.15 17.91
CA ALA A 670 -28.68 -13.63 17.16
C ALA A 670 -28.13 -14.96 17.71
N LEU A 671 -28.00 -15.08 19.03
CA LEU A 671 -27.58 -16.33 19.67
C LEU A 671 -28.58 -17.47 19.44
N ALA A 672 -29.88 -17.18 19.51
CA ALA A 672 -30.92 -18.15 19.17
C ALA A 672 -30.82 -18.61 17.69
N ASP A 673 -30.62 -17.68 16.75
CA ASP A 673 -30.43 -17.98 15.32
C ASP A 673 -29.17 -18.83 15.05
N GLY A 674 -28.08 -18.56 15.78
CA GLY A 674 -26.87 -19.35 15.68
C GLY A 674 -27.08 -20.79 16.17
N LEU A 675 -27.73 -20.94 17.33
CA LEU A 675 -27.96 -22.25 17.95
C LEU A 675 -28.92 -23.14 17.17
N GLN A 676 -29.96 -22.59 16.52
CA GLN A 676 -30.87 -23.42 15.70
C GLN A 676 -30.17 -24.10 14.51
N ARG A 677 -28.97 -23.64 14.12
CA ARG A 677 -28.14 -24.25 13.07
C ARG A 677 -27.29 -25.43 13.55
N LEU A 678 -27.51 -25.88 14.80
CA LEU A 678 -26.85 -27.00 15.46
C LEU A 678 -27.83 -28.11 15.89
N PRO A 679 -28.60 -28.71 14.96
CA PRO A 679 -29.63 -29.71 15.28
C PRO A 679 -29.09 -31.00 15.92
N GLN A 680 -27.77 -31.21 15.87
CA GLN A 680 -27.09 -32.35 16.48
C GLN A 680 -26.81 -32.21 18.00
N LEU A 681 -27.14 -31.06 18.61
CA LEU A 681 -26.94 -30.85 20.05
C LEU A 681 -27.80 -31.81 20.89
N THR A 682 -27.16 -32.47 21.86
CA THR A 682 -27.79 -33.40 22.81
C THR A 682 -27.93 -32.81 24.20
N LYS A 683 -27.05 -31.88 24.58
CA LYS A 683 -27.06 -31.17 25.85
C LYS A 683 -26.86 -29.69 25.62
N LEU A 684 -27.76 -28.87 26.17
CA LEU A 684 -27.67 -27.42 26.07
C LEU A 684 -27.91 -26.78 27.43
N VAL A 685 -26.95 -25.99 27.88
CA VAL A 685 -27.02 -25.19 29.11
C VAL A 685 -26.71 -23.75 28.74
N VAL A 686 -27.69 -22.86 28.84
CA VAL A 686 -27.53 -21.44 28.55
C VAL A 686 -28.00 -20.60 29.72
N ASP A 687 -27.20 -19.64 30.14
CA ASP A 687 -27.59 -18.65 31.14
C ASP A 687 -27.43 -17.25 30.57
N LEU A 688 -28.55 -16.58 30.36
CA LEU A 688 -28.63 -15.19 29.90
C LEU A 688 -29.24 -14.29 30.99
N SER A 689 -29.19 -14.68 32.25
CA SER A 689 -29.76 -13.88 33.33
C SER A 689 -29.09 -12.50 33.41
N ASN A 690 -29.87 -11.47 33.75
CA ASN A 690 -29.37 -10.10 33.89
C ASN A 690 -28.68 -9.51 32.62
N ASN A 691 -29.33 -9.65 31.45
CA ASN A 691 -28.80 -9.21 30.14
C ASN A 691 -29.64 -8.14 29.41
N LYS A 692 -30.46 -7.37 30.14
CA LYS A 692 -31.39 -6.36 29.57
C LYS A 692 -32.29 -6.93 28.46
N LEU A 693 -32.67 -8.20 28.59
CA LEU A 693 -33.48 -8.92 27.63
C LEU A 693 -34.93 -8.43 27.63
N SER A 694 -35.53 -8.30 26.44
CA SER A 694 -36.96 -7.99 26.26
C SER A 694 -37.77 -9.26 25.96
N PRO A 695 -39.12 -9.23 26.07
CA PRO A 695 -39.96 -10.38 25.71
C PRO A 695 -39.73 -10.89 24.28
N ALA A 696 -39.40 -10.00 23.33
CA ALA A 696 -39.09 -10.38 21.96
C ALA A 696 -37.83 -11.28 21.86
N GLY A 697 -36.82 -11.02 22.71
CA GLY A 697 -35.64 -11.87 22.82
C GLY A 697 -36.01 -13.26 23.33
N ALA A 698 -36.83 -13.35 24.38
CA ALA A 698 -37.31 -14.64 24.90
C ALA A 698 -38.13 -15.43 23.86
N GLN A 699 -38.96 -14.74 23.07
CA GLN A 699 -39.76 -15.38 22.03
C GLN A 699 -38.91 -15.93 20.87
N ALA A 700 -37.84 -15.24 20.49
CA ALA A 700 -36.88 -15.74 19.49
C ALA A 700 -36.24 -17.06 19.94
N TRP A 701 -35.87 -17.16 21.23
CA TRP A 701 -35.36 -18.41 21.81
C TRP A 701 -36.37 -19.56 21.72
N VAL A 702 -37.64 -19.31 22.01
CA VAL A 702 -38.69 -20.34 21.88
C VAL A 702 -38.78 -20.87 20.46
N GLN A 703 -38.76 -19.97 19.46
CA GLN A 703 -38.88 -20.36 18.05
C GLN A 703 -37.66 -21.17 17.59
N SER A 704 -36.45 -20.72 17.91
CA SER A 704 -35.22 -21.38 17.48
C SER A 704 -35.03 -22.77 18.11
N MET A 705 -35.45 -22.95 19.35
CA MET A 705 -35.30 -24.23 20.07
C MET A 705 -36.15 -25.36 19.48
N GLN A 706 -37.19 -25.05 18.69
CA GLN A 706 -38.01 -26.05 18.01
C GLN A 706 -37.20 -26.90 17.03
N ASN A 707 -36.10 -26.39 16.48
CA ASN A 707 -35.26 -27.11 15.51
C ASN A 707 -34.25 -28.07 16.17
N LEU A 708 -34.12 -28.06 17.50
CA LEU A 708 -33.14 -28.86 18.26
C LEU A 708 -33.73 -30.20 18.73
N HIS A 709 -34.11 -31.05 17.79
CA HIS A 709 -34.86 -32.28 18.07
C HIS A 709 -34.05 -33.39 18.78
N GLN A 710 -32.73 -33.28 18.87
CA GLN A 710 -31.85 -34.29 19.48
C GLN A 710 -31.53 -34.01 20.95
N LEU A 711 -32.09 -32.94 21.53
CA LEU A 711 -31.82 -32.57 22.92
C LEU A 711 -32.35 -33.64 23.89
N THR A 712 -31.52 -33.97 24.88
CA THR A 712 -31.82 -34.88 25.98
C THR A 712 -31.70 -34.23 27.35
N ALA A 713 -31.01 -33.08 27.42
CA ALA A 713 -30.93 -32.23 28.60
C ALA A 713 -30.90 -30.77 28.17
N LEU A 714 -31.77 -29.96 28.78
CA LEU A 714 -31.87 -28.54 28.48
C LEU A 714 -32.00 -27.72 29.77
N HIS A 715 -31.08 -26.77 29.93
CA HIS A 715 -31.13 -25.76 30.98
C HIS A 715 -31.06 -24.38 30.33
N VAL A 716 -32.10 -23.56 30.50
CA VAL A 716 -32.10 -22.18 30.03
C VAL A 716 -32.50 -21.26 31.17
N ASP A 717 -31.60 -20.34 31.52
CA ASP A 717 -31.87 -19.31 32.51
C ASP A 717 -32.06 -17.96 31.82
N LEU A 718 -33.28 -17.43 31.96
CA LEU A 718 -33.71 -16.15 31.40
C LEU A 718 -34.16 -15.19 32.52
N ARG A 719 -33.69 -15.37 33.76
CA ARG A 719 -34.07 -14.51 34.89
C ARG A 719 -33.73 -13.04 34.62
N CYS A 720 -34.59 -12.15 35.12
CA CYS A 720 -34.56 -10.69 34.87
C CYS A 720 -35.14 -10.22 33.51
N ILE A 721 -35.95 -11.03 32.84
CA ILE A 721 -36.89 -10.54 31.80
C ILE A 721 -38.22 -10.15 32.47
N LEU A 722 -38.80 -9.01 32.09
CA LEU A 722 -40.19 -8.68 32.42
C LEU A 722 -41.14 -9.51 31.55
N LEU A 723 -41.28 -10.81 31.85
CA LEU A 723 -42.26 -11.68 31.20
C LEU A 723 -43.59 -11.65 31.97
N SER A 724 -44.69 -11.71 31.23
CA SER A 724 -46.00 -11.99 31.82
C SER A 724 -46.10 -13.46 32.23
N THR A 725 -46.99 -13.77 33.18
CA THR A 725 -47.24 -15.14 33.65
C THR A 725 -47.69 -16.10 32.54
N GLU A 726 -48.30 -15.58 31.48
CA GLU A 726 -48.74 -16.38 30.33
C GLU A 726 -47.60 -16.67 29.35
N GLU A 727 -46.66 -15.75 29.17
CA GLU A 727 -45.44 -15.99 28.36
C GLU A 727 -44.52 -17.00 29.05
N GLU A 728 -44.37 -16.91 30.38
CA GLU A 728 -43.59 -17.87 31.18
C GLU A 728 -44.16 -19.30 31.05
N LYS A 729 -45.50 -19.45 31.15
CA LYS A 729 -46.16 -20.75 30.92
C LYS A 729 -45.92 -21.27 29.51
N LYS A 730 -46.07 -20.43 28.48
CA LYS A 730 -45.83 -20.83 27.07
C LYS A 730 -44.38 -21.26 26.85
N LEU A 731 -43.41 -20.52 27.40
CA LEU A 731 -42.00 -20.90 27.40
C LEU A 731 -41.83 -22.28 28.02
N ARG A 732 -42.33 -22.47 29.24
CA ARG A 732 -42.20 -23.72 30.00
C ARG A 732 -42.81 -24.91 29.26
N THR A 733 -44.06 -24.79 28.79
CA THR A 733 -44.72 -25.85 28.00
C THR A 733 -43.98 -26.19 26.70
N THR A 734 -43.38 -25.19 26.02
CA THR A 734 -42.62 -25.44 24.80
C THR A 734 -41.32 -26.20 25.10
N PHE A 735 -40.61 -25.83 26.16
CA PHE A 735 -39.38 -26.49 26.58
C PHE A 735 -39.62 -27.90 27.15
N ASP A 736 -40.68 -28.08 27.93
CA ASP A 736 -41.10 -29.38 28.45
C ASP A 736 -41.46 -30.34 27.30
N GLY A 737 -42.09 -29.83 26.24
CA GLY A 737 -42.40 -30.59 25.02
C GLY A 737 -41.19 -31.01 24.18
N LEU A 738 -40.03 -30.38 24.35
CA LEU A 738 -38.81 -30.70 23.59
C LEU A 738 -37.98 -31.82 24.25
N VAL A 739 -37.99 -31.93 25.59
CA VAL A 739 -37.03 -32.79 26.32
C VAL A 739 -37.67 -33.64 27.44
N GLY A 740 -38.94 -33.39 27.75
CA GLY A 740 -39.68 -33.98 28.88
C GLY A 740 -39.51 -33.20 30.19
N GLU A 741 -40.57 -33.13 31.01
CA GLU A 741 -40.66 -32.30 32.23
C GLU A 741 -39.53 -32.53 33.27
N GLU A 742 -38.94 -33.73 33.34
CA GLU A 742 -37.86 -34.04 34.30
C GLU A 742 -36.46 -33.62 33.82
N LYS A 743 -36.29 -33.33 32.52
CA LYS A 743 -34.98 -33.09 31.88
C LYS A 743 -34.85 -31.68 31.31
N ALA A 744 -35.94 -30.92 31.30
CA ALA A 744 -35.97 -29.49 31.03
C ALA A 744 -35.94 -28.71 32.36
N SER A 745 -35.06 -27.72 32.46
CA SER A 745 -35.06 -26.77 33.58
C SER A 745 -34.99 -25.34 33.05
N VAL A 746 -36.11 -24.63 33.21
CA VAL A 746 -36.24 -23.23 32.80
C VAL A 746 -36.39 -22.38 34.04
N SER A 747 -35.44 -21.49 34.27
CA SER A 747 -35.55 -20.46 35.32
C SER A 747 -35.98 -19.16 34.66
N ALA A 748 -37.26 -18.83 34.77
CA ALA A 748 -37.84 -17.59 34.26
C ALA A 748 -38.61 -16.91 35.39
N ALA A 749 -37.94 -16.55 36.48
CA ALA A 749 -38.62 -15.86 37.57
C ALA A 749 -39.03 -14.45 37.12
N ALA A 750 -40.34 -14.17 37.12
CA ALA A 750 -40.83 -12.81 37.32
C ALA A 750 -40.13 -12.27 38.57
N ALA A 751 -39.47 -11.13 38.45
CA ALA A 751 -38.71 -10.50 39.52
C ALA A 751 -39.58 -10.35 40.78
N THR A 752 -39.55 -11.37 41.65
CA THR A 752 -40.18 -11.31 42.96
C THR A 752 -39.19 -10.57 43.85
N PHE A 753 -39.23 -9.24 43.76
CA PHE A 753 -39.37 -8.39 44.94
C PHE A 753 -38.47 -8.72 46.15
N ARG A 754 -37.18 -9.07 45.98
CA ARG A 754 -36.25 -9.24 47.13
C ARG A 754 -35.07 -8.28 47.15
N PHE A 755 -34.59 -7.79 46.00
CA PHE A 755 -33.57 -6.74 45.98
C PHE A 755 -34.18 -5.35 46.27
N LEU A 756 -35.37 -5.08 45.72
CA LEU A 756 -36.13 -3.86 46.02
C LEU A 756 -36.79 -3.88 47.40
N GLU A 757 -37.05 -5.04 48.02
CA GLU A 757 -37.52 -5.10 49.42
C GLU A 757 -36.36 -4.96 50.42
N SER A 758 -35.14 -5.40 50.06
CA SER A 758 -33.91 -5.08 50.79
C SER A 758 -33.60 -3.58 50.73
N LEU A 759 -33.74 -2.95 49.55
CA LEU A 759 -33.60 -1.50 49.38
C LEU A 759 -34.78 -0.72 50.00
N ARG A 760 -36.02 -1.22 49.97
CA ARG A 760 -37.17 -0.62 50.68
C ARG A 760 -37.06 -0.77 52.19
N ARG A 761 -36.54 -1.88 52.73
CA ARG A 761 -36.27 -2.04 54.17
C ARG A 761 -35.08 -1.20 54.61
N ALA A 762 -34.05 -1.05 53.77
CA ALA A 762 -32.93 -0.13 54.00
C ALA A 762 -33.34 1.36 53.87
N ALA A 763 -34.32 1.68 53.03
CA ALA A 763 -34.86 3.04 52.89
C ALA A 763 -35.96 3.38 53.92
N ALA A 764 -36.79 2.41 54.32
CA ALA A 764 -37.80 2.57 55.37
C ALA A 764 -37.18 2.57 56.77
N GLY A 765 -36.05 1.89 56.98
CA GLY A 765 -35.29 1.92 58.23
C GLY A 765 -34.49 3.22 58.48
N LYS A 766 -34.53 4.19 57.55
CA LYS A 766 -33.88 5.50 57.69
C LYS A 766 -34.85 6.69 57.77
N ALA A 767 -36.16 6.45 57.80
CA ALA A 767 -37.17 7.51 57.79
C ALA A 767 -37.77 7.84 59.18
N GLU A 768 -37.27 7.26 60.28
CA GLU A 768 -37.73 7.55 61.65
C GLU A 768 -36.71 8.16 62.62
N GLU A 769 -35.53 8.60 62.14
CA GLU A 769 -34.63 9.44 62.95
C GLU A 769 -34.17 10.66 62.15
N GLY A 770 -34.64 11.84 62.57
CA GLY A 770 -34.08 13.11 62.12
C GLY A 770 -35.11 14.15 61.64
N ARG A 771 -35.99 14.62 62.54
CA ARG A 771 -36.46 16.01 62.48
C ARG A 771 -35.34 16.91 62.99
N GLY A 772 -34.99 17.96 62.25
CA GLY A 772 -34.18 19.07 62.78
C GLY A 772 -33.42 19.84 61.70
N ASP A 773 -33.97 21.00 61.35
CA ASP A 773 -33.29 22.26 61.02
C ASP A 773 -32.66 22.49 59.62
N GLU A 774 -33.43 23.24 58.83
CA GLU A 774 -33.15 24.55 58.19
C GLU A 774 -31.86 24.85 57.37
N GLU A 775 -32.16 25.52 56.25
CA GLU A 775 -31.39 26.50 55.44
C GLU A 775 -30.56 26.08 54.20
N LYS A 776 -31.19 26.35 53.04
CA LYS A 776 -30.72 27.01 51.80
C LYS A 776 -29.20 27.24 51.66
N ASP A 777 -28.56 26.70 50.63
CA ASP A 777 -28.48 27.30 49.28
C ASP A 777 -27.52 26.52 48.36
N SER A 778 -27.93 26.41 47.09
CA SER A 778 -27.10 26.31 45.87
C SER A 778 -26.46 24.96 45.43
N PHE A 779 -26.64 24.72 44.12
CA PHE A 779 -25.94 23.81 43.20
C PHE A 779 -26.36 22.34 43.05
N VAL A 780 -27.22 22.14 42.04
CA VAL A 780 -27.35 20.96 41.16
C VAL A 780 -27.23 21.53 39.73
N PRO A 781 -26.72 20.86 38.65
CA PRO A 781 -26.57 19.40 38.45
C PRO A 781 -25.27 18.92 37.75
N ARG A 782 -24.99 17.61 37.82
CA ARG A 782 -25.11 16.68 36.68
C ARG A 782 -24.57 15.29 37.05
N VAL A 783 -25.50 14.39 37.34
CA VAL A 783 -25.26 12.94 37.34
C VAL A 783 -25.74 12.42 35.98
N ARG A 784 -24.83 11.79 35.23
CA ARG A 784 -25.16 10.86 34.15
C ARG A 784 -24.78 9.47 34.61
N GLY A 785 -25.80 8.62 34.68
CA GLY A 785 -25.78 7.18 34.38
C GLY A 785 -24.86 6.28 35.20
N VAL A 786 -25.47 5.47 36.07
CA VAL A 786 -25.20 4.03 36.17
C VAL A 786 -26.55 3.32 36.33
#